data_AF-A0A9N8DDS3-F1
#
_entry.id   AF-A0A9N8DDS3-F1
#
_cell.length_a   1.000
_cell.length_b   1.000
_cell.length_c   1.000
_cell.angle_alpha   90.00
_cell.angle_beta   90.00
_cell.angle_gamma   90.00
#
_symmetry.space_group_name_H-M   'P 1'
#
loop_
_entity.id
_entity.type
_entity.pdbx_description
1 polymer ?
#
loop_
_entity_poly.entity_id
_entity_poly.type
_entity_poly.pdbx_seq_one_letter_code
_entity_poly.pdbx_strand_id
1 'polypeptide(L)'
;MNLAPMNAKCVLDPLLVNASTLANLDDVGVSIFAPACSKNRGAFILDPPDGKTYGCLALPHFDLDLNSSSSNTSAISLTKVEDITKNFANGNLTAEDAVEVLDFLVARSYASTPGVDVSPYACDISGLATLQDCPFEPYEKGEPIRAVTVAGVFSPAYWSVDNSSTPIGFSLTHRDAEFFYVKKDFAKMAKMGINTVQFPVAVELFDVLPKPHVNWLNLLRKWMRFAFEHDLQSIVKLEYVHGRTEDAARQRDLTEALIFFNGINVNKNETIVRAVTLPSVKPSDIEAAKVAATKIPLWIPATPQELTHIQEIVQSVPDAPIAAVSLDLSHTSTIAEIASSNPTEDRSKLVFHETMACLKRAPLEYTQCYQGLPVFVASGFDLAIDDCHLRRLDKALFRDYGQCGRLEDTLYSKWWSRHRLSFAARQMAAYERGGLGWSFATWKVFRVGNQQVGVIDKPAKLLSLRDVAAMGWIPSLFEDNNDACLNPPENDFLLGDETLAPTMGPPPDCGDGWWNATTDQCDFWVPPPFNATECPNTTIIYKECPSAETEAESNEEALEDEHDWLAGLEVGILGTCILAGVVIGLCARRHFGYETIGKNPYHNNGFQEYQHHANEYGALDSHNAAGQKPLNAPKAPLKDQD
;
A
#
# COMPACT_ATOMS: atom_id res chain seq x y z
N MET A 1 -31.14 9.22 -10.03
CA MET A 1 -31.31 10.68 -9.86
C MET A 1 -30.27 11.34 -10.74
N ASN A 2 -30.68 12.14 -11.73
CA ASN A 2 -29.75 12.94 -12.52
C ASN A 2 -29.46 14.22 -11.75
N LEU A 3 -28.51 14.16 -10.81
CA LEU A 3 -27.90 15.35 -10.24
C LEU A 3 -27.14 16.03 -11.37
N ALA A 4 -27.37 17.33 -11.58
CA ALA A 4 -26.43 18.14 -12.36
C ALA A 4 -25.04 17.97 -11.73
N PRO A 5 -23.97 17.75 -12.51
CA PRO A 5 -22.67 17.44 -11.94
C PRO A 5 -22.21 18.62 -11.10
N MET A 6 -22.19 18.45 -9.78
CA MET A 6 -21.32 19.25 -8.93
C MET A 6 -19.90 18.93 -9.38
N ASN A 7 -19.28 19.89 -10.06
CA ASN A 7 -17.89 19.75 -10.45
C ASN A 7 -17.07 20.05 -9.20
N ALA A 8 -16.52 19.00 -8.59
CA ALA A 8 -15.56 19.17 -7.50
C ALA A 8 -14.46 20.15 -7.94
N LYS A 9 -13.94 20.93 -7.00
CA LYS A 9 -12.86 21.88 -7.24
C LYS A 9 -11.60 21.37 -6.56
N CYS A 10 -10.48 21.51 -7.25
CA CYS A 10 -9.18 21.36 -6.62
C CYS A 10 -8.73 22.71 -6.12
N VAL A 11 -8.41 22.80 -4.83
CA VAL A 11 -7.95 24.02 -4.16
C VAL A 11 -6.72 23.69 -3.33
N LEU A 12 -5.91 24.70 -3.01
CA LEU A 12 -4.89 24.57 -1.99
C LEU A 12 -5.56 24.22 -0.66
N ASP A 13 -4.98 23.26 0.05
CA ASP A 13 -5.51 22.87 1.34
C ASP A 13 -5.22 23.96 2.38
N PRO A 14 -6.26 24.64 2.92
CA PRO A 14 -6.06 25.78 3.80
C PRO A 14 -5.44 25.42 5.15
N LEU A 15 -5.44 24.15 5.58
CA LEU A 15 -4.69 23.76 6.79
C LEU A 15 -3.23 23.37 6.51
N LEU A 16 -2.79 23.35 5.24
CA LEU A 16 -1.37 23.21 4.88
C LEU A 16 -0.80 24.52 4.36
N VAL A 17 -1.46 25.11 3.37
CA VAL A 17 -1.02 26.31 2.66
C VAL A 17 -2.00 27.43 2.98
N ASN A 18 -1.57 28.34 3.83
CA ASN A 18 -2.31 29.54 4.21
C ASN A 18 -1.32 30.69 4.47
N ALA A 19 -1.85 31.85 4.82
CA ALA A 19 -1.05 33.06 5.04
C ALA A 19 0.10 32.86 6.07
N SER A 20 -0.09 31.98 7.06
CA SER A 20 0.92 31.72 8.10
C SER A 20 1.99 30.70 7.68
N THR A 21 1.69 29.83 6.71
CA THR A 21 2.60 28.75 6.26
C THR A 21 3.24 29.03 4.92
N LEU A 22 2.72 29.98 4.13
CA LEU A 22 3.27 30.36 2.82
C LEU A 22 4.76 30.73 2.89
N ALA A 23 5.18 31.44 3.95
CA ALA A 23 6.57 31.84 4.14
C ALA A 23 7.51 30.66 4.48
N ASN A 24 6.95 29.50 4.86
CA ASN A 24 7.71 28.29 5.16
C ASN A 24 7.88 27.39 3.92
N LEU A 25 7.26 27.73 2.78
CA LEU A 25 7.48 27.03 1.53
C LEU A 25 8.85 27.39 0.95
N ASP A 26 9.68 26.37 0.70
CA ASP A 26 11.04 26.56 0.17
C ASP A 26 11.02 27.16 -1.24
N ASP A 27 10.09 26.72 -2.08
CA ASP A 27 9.88 27.22 -3.43
C ASP A 27 8.43 27.03 -3.88
N VAL A 28 7.67 28.12 -3.96
CA VAL A 28 6.27 28.13 -4.43
C VAL A 28 6.14 27.61 -5.88
N GLY A 29 7.12 27.93 -6.72
CA GLY A 29 7.13 27.51 -8.13
C GLY A 29 7.29 26.00 -8.26
N VAL A 30 8.26 25.40 -7.56
CA VAL A 30 8.47 23.95 -7.61
C VAL A 30 7.37 23.20 -6.85
N SER A 31 6.92 23.71 -5.72
CA SER A 31 6.02 22.96 -4.82
C SER A 31 4.55 22.96 -5.28
N ILE A 32 4.09 24.07 -5.85
CA ILE A 32 2.67 24.24 -6.24
C ILE A 32 2.54 24.33 -7.75
N PHE A 33 3.35 25.19 -8.37
CA PHE A 33 3.12 25.56 -9.75
C PHE A 33 3.49 24.47 -10.76
N ALA A 34 4.70 23.90 -10.65
CA ALA A 34 5.14 22.84 -11.55
C ALA A 34 4.21 21.61 -11.54
N PRO A 35 3.76 21.10 -10.37
CA PRO A 35 2.77 20.03 -10.30
C PRO A 35 1.43 20.40 -10.96
N ALA A 36 0.85 21.56 -10.63
CA ALA A 36 -0.42 22.01 -11.22
C ALA A 36 -0.36 22.05 -12.75
N CYS A 37 0.78 22.48 -13.26
CA CYS A 37 1.03 22.60 -14.69
C CYS A 37 1.34 21.29 -15.38
N SER A 38 2.00 20.35 -14.70
CA SER A 38 2.34 19.05 -15.27
C SER A 38 1.09 18.26 -15.72
N LYS A 39 -0.02 18.38 -14.97
CA LYS A 39 -1.27 17.64 -15.23
C LYS A 39 -1.95 18.03 -16.54
N ASN A 40 -1.75 19.27 -16.99
CA ASN A 40 -2.32 19.79 -18.22
C ASN A 40 -1.26 20.19 -19.27
N ARG A 41 -0.15 19.43 -19.31
CA ARG A 41 0.96 19.62 -20.29
C ARG A 41 1.49 21.06 -20.35
N GLY A 42 1.49 21.75 -19.21
CA GLY A 42 2.00 23.11 -19.06
C GLY A 42 1.06 24.21 -19.55
N ALA A 43 -0.24 23.94 -19.69
CA ALA A 43 -1.22 24.95 -20.10
C ALA A 43 -2.53 24.87 -19.31
N PHE A 44 -3.31 25.95 -19.29
CA PHE A 44 -4.68 25.94 -18.75
C PHE A 44 -5.59 26.89 -19.53
N ILE A 45 -6.90 26.77 -19.31
CA ILE A 45 -7.94 27.61 -19.92
C ILE A 45 -8.72 28.27 -18.78
N LEU A 46 -9.18 29.52 -18.99
CA LEU A 46 -10.04 30.21 -18.02
C LEU A 46 -11.46 29.65 -18.04
N ASP A 47 -12.19 29.80 -16.94
CA ASP A 47 -13.63 29.51 -16.90
C ASP A 47 -14.39 30.71 -16.30
N PRO A 48 -15.31 31.35 -17.07
CA PRO A 48 -15.74 30.98 -18.42
C PRO A 48 -14.60 31.10 -19.46
N PRO A 49 -14.55 30.21 -20.48
CA PRO A 49 -13.50 30.26 -21.51
C PRO A 49 -13.53 31.58 -22.28
N ASP A 50 -12.39 32.26 -22.34
CA ASP A 50 -12.18 33.47 -23.14
C ASP A 50 -11.65 33.15 -24.56
N GLY A 51 -11.61 31.87 -24.91
CA GLY A 51 -11.09 31.37 -26.19
C GLY A 51 -9.56 31.32 -26.26
N LYS A 52 -8.84 31.51 -25.15
CA LYS A 52 -7.37 31.45 -25.11
C LYS A 52 -6.89 30.29 -24.26
N THR A 53 -5.70 29.80 -24.61
CA THR A 53 -4.92 28.85 -23.81
C THR A 53 -3.74 29.60 -23.23
N TYR A 54 -3.58 29.51 -21.91
CA TYR A 54 -2.49 30.15 -21.19
C TYR A 54 -1.40 29.13 -20.93
N GLY A 55 -0.17 29.52 -21.21
CA GLY A 55 0.98 28.75 -20.79
C GLY A 55 1.15 28.92 -19.29
N CYS A 56 1.58 27.88 -18.61
CA CYS A 56 1.87 27.94 -17.21
C CYS A 56 2.93 29.02 -16.87
N LEU A 57 3.93 29.21 -17.71
CA LEU A 57 4.93 30.28 -17.52
C LEU A 57 4.46 31.67 -17.97
N ALA A 58 3.22 31.81 -18.45
CA ALA A 58 2.66 33.03 -19.02
C ALA A 58 1.19 33.20 -18.62
N LEU A 59 0.99 33.82 -17.46
CA LEU A 59 -0.33 34.06 -16.89
C LEU A 59 -1.12 35.06 -17.76
N PRO A 60 -2.46 34.94 -17.82
CA PRO A 60 -3.31 36.03 -18.30
C PRO A 60 -2.94 37.33 -17.58
N HIS A 61 -3.14 38.46 -18.24
CA HIS A 61 -3.05 39.73 -17.53
C HIS A 61 -4.21 39.79 -16.54
N PHE A 62 -3.93 39.49 -15.28
CA PHE A 62 -4.88 39.59 -14.19
C PHE A 62 -4.87 41.04 -13.70
N ASP A 63 -5.94 41.78 -13.99
CA ASP A 63 -6.35 42.84 -13.07
C ASP A 63 -7.12 42.14 -11.95
N LEU A 64 -6.35 41.58 -11.02
CA LEU A 64 -6.90 41.05 -9.78
C LEU A 64 -7.50 42.24 -9.03
N ASP A 65 -8.80 42.42 -9.22
CA ASP A 65 -9.63 43.34 -8.44
C ASP A 65 -9.80 42.72 -7.04
N LEU A 66 -8.66 42.63 -6.31
CA LEU A 66 -8.53 42.18 -4.93
C LEU A 66 -9.32 43.18 -4.08
N ASN A 67 -10.62 42.96 -4.02
CA ASN A 67 -11.57 43.79 -3.29
C ASN A 67 -11.37 43.56 -1.78
N SER A 68 -10.32 44.16 -1.22
CA SER A 68 -10.10 44.21 0.23
C SER A 68 -9.55 45.57 0.67
N SER A 69 -10.40 46.60 0.59
CA SER A 69 -10.44 47.74 1.53
C SER A 69 -9.22 48.68 1.70
N SER A 70 -8.10 48.50 0.99
CA SER A 70 -6.97 49.43 1.05
C SER A 70 -6.80 50.20 -0.26
N SER A 71 -7.05 51.51 -0.19
CA SER A 71 -7.25 52.39 -1.34
C SER A 71 -5.97 52.83 -2.07
N ASN A 72 -4.97 51.96 -2.25
CA ASN A 72 -3.69 52.37 -2.85
C ASN A 72 -2.88 51.27 -3.58
N THR A 73 -3.46 50.11 -3.89
CA THR A 73 -2.77 49.09 -4.69
C THR A 73 -2.86 49.43 -6.18
N SER A 74 -1.80 50.05 -6.71
CA SER A 74 -1.53 50.06 -8.15
C SER A 74 -1.67 48.64 -8.71
N ALA A 75 -2.42 48.47 -9.80
CA ALA A 75 -2.68 47.18 -10.45
C ALA A 75 -1.37 46.37 -10.59
N ILE A 76 -1.25 45.28 -9.83
CA ILE A 76 -0.08 44.41 -9.84
C ILE A 76 -0.21 43.51 -11.07
N SER A 77 0.63 43.74 -12.07
CA SER A 77 0.69 42.88 -13.25
C SER A 77 1.43 41.58 -12.89
N LEU A 78 0.67 40.49 -12.81
CA LEU A 78 1.20 39.12 -12.63
C LEU A 78 1.24 38.43 -13.98
N THR A 79 2.39 38.48 -14.65
CA THR A 79 2.57 37.86 -15.96
C THR A 79 3.24 36.50 -15.88
N LYS A 80 3.94 36.22 -14.79
CA LYS A 80 4.65 34.96 -14.51
C LYS A 80 4.57 34.59 -13.04
N VAL A 81 4.87 33.34 -12.74
CA VAL A 81 4.89 32.80 -11.37
C VAL A 81 5.93 33.51 -10.51
N GLU A 82 7.09 33.84 -11.08
CA GLU A 82 8.12 34.58 -10.36
C GLU A 82 7.65 35.98 -9.95
N ASP A 83 6.64 36.55 -10.63
CA ASP A 83 6.06 37.83 -10.25
C ASP A 83 5.26 37.71 -8.95
N ILE A 84 4.64 36.55 -8.66
CA ILE A 84 3.93 36.28 -7.40
C ILE A 84 4.94 36.32 -6.25
N THR A 85 6.01 35.51 -6.34
CA THR A 85 7.05 35.43 -5.31
C THR A 85 7.75 36.77 -5.10
N LYS A 86 8.06 37.49 -6.20
CA LYS A 86 8.70 38.82 -6.10
C LYS A 86 7.79 39.86 -5.48
N ASN A 87 6.51 39.93 -5.88
CA ASN A 87 5.59 40.91 -5.33
C ASN A 87 5.27 40.61 -3.86
N PHE A 88 5.19 39.34 -3.46
CA PHE A 88 5.09 38.95 -2.06
C PHE A 88 6.35 39.35 -1.27
N ALA A 89 7.54 39.02 -1.75
CA ALA A 89 8.80 39.40 -1.09
C ALA A 89 9.01 40.92 -0.99
N ASN A 90 8.50 41.69 -1.95
CA ASN A 90 8.55 43.15 -1.94
C ASN A 90 7.45 43.80 -1.07
N GLY A 91 6.53 43.02 -0.49
CA GLY A 91 5.40 43.50 0.29
C GLY A 91 4.28 44.14 -0.54
N ASN A 92 4.28 43.93 -1.86
CA ASN A 92 3.22 44.40 -2.75
C ASN A 92 1.99 43.48 -2.70
N LEU A 93 2.18 42.19 -2.44
CA LEU A 93 1.11 41.22 -2.15
C LEU A 93 1.16 40.84 -0.68
N THR A 94 0.00 40.75 -0.03
CA THR A 94 -0.09 40.10 1.29
C THR A 94 0.03 38.59 1.15
N ALA A 95 0.21 37.88 2.27
CA ALA A 95 0.28 36.42 2.24
C ALA A 95 -1.08 35.82 1.85
N GLU A 96 -2.17 36.46 2.29
CA GLU A 96 -3.54 36.13 1.92
C GLU A 96 -3.77 36.31 0.41
N ASP A 97 -3.37 37.46 -0.16
CA ASP A 97 -3.50 37.70 -1.60
C ASP A 97 -2.71 36.66 -2.40
N ALA A 98 -1.47 36.36 -1.96
CA ALA A 98 -0.63 35.39 -2.63
C ALA A 98 -1.23 33.97 -2.62
N VAL A 99 -1.82 33.53 -1.49
CA VAL A 99 -2.54 32.25 -1.41
C VAL A 99 -3.76 32.26 -2.32
N GLU A 100 -4.53 33.35 -2.37
CA GLU A 100 -5.70 33.47 -3.26
C GLU A 100 -5.31 33.34 -4.74
N VAL A 101 -4.22 33.99 -5.17
CA VAL A 101 -3.71 33.85 -6.54
C VAL A 101 -3.29 32.41 -6.83
N LEU A 102 -2.56 31.77 -5.92
CA LEU A 102 -2.09 30.40 -6.12
C LEU A 102 -3.26 29.40 -6.15
N ASP A 103 -4.24 29.58 -5.28
CA ASP A 103 -5.46 28.78 -5.24
C ASP A 103 -6.26 28.90 -6.53
N PHE A 104 -6.41 30.14 -7.03
CA PHE A 104 -7.01 30.39 -8.33
C PHE A 104 -6.30 29.59 -9.44
N LEU A 105 -4.96 29.58 -9.48
CA LEU A 105 -4.20 28.85 -10.51
C LEU A 105 -4.38 27.33 -10.40
N VAL A 106 -4.38 26.79 -9.19
CA VAL A 106 -4.65 25.35 -8.94
C VAL A 106 -6.05 24.99 -9.44
N ALA A 107 -7.07 25.76 -9.06
CA ALA A 107 -8.45 25.51 -9.45
C ALA A 107 -8.65 25.56 -10.96
N ARG A 108 -8.03 26.52 -11.66
CA ARG A 108 -8.13 26.61 -13.14
C ARG A 108 -7.33 25.53 -13.87
N SER A 109 -6.15 25.17 -13.36
CA SER A 109 -5.36 24.07 -13.92
C SER A 109 -6.12 22.75 -13.82
N TYR A 110 -6.76 22.50 -12.68
CA TYR A 110 -7.64 21.35 -12.49
C TYR A 110 -8.86 21.37 -13.41
N ALA A 111 -9.63 22.47 -13.42
CA ALA A 111 -10.84 22.58 -14.24
C ALA A 111 -10.59 22.42 -15.75
N SER A 112 -9.37 22.73 -16.21
CA SER A 112 -8.96 22.56 -17.60
C SER A 112 -8.29 21.22 -17.92
N THR A 113 -8.08 20.36 -16.92
CA THR A 113 -7.50 19.02 -17.11
C THR A 113 -8.57 18.07 -17.68
N PRO A 114 -8.32 17.40 -18.82
CA PRO A 114 -9.28 16.45 -19.38
C PRO A 114 -9.51 15.24 -18.47
N GLY A 115 -10.77 14.87 -18.24
CA GLY A 115 -11.13 13.66 -17.50
C GLY A 115 -10.77 13.70 -16.00
N VAL A 116 -10.88 14.87 -15.35
CA VAL A 116 -10.59 15.02 -13.92
C VAL A 116 -11.44 14.12 -13.02
N ASP A 117 -12.64 13.78 -13.46
CA ASP A 117 -13.60 12.91 -12.78
C ASP A 117 -13.24 11.42 -12.85
N VAL A 118 -12.36 11.03 -13.77
CA VAL A 118 -11.89 9.64 -13.94
C VAL A 118 -10.40 9.46 -13.62
N SER A 119 -9.73 10.51 -13.11
CA SER A 119 -8.31 10.50 -12.79
C SER A 119 -8.07 10.70 -11.29
N PRO A 120 -7.73 9.64 -10.53
CA PRO A 120 -7.50 9.73 -9.08
C PRO A 120 -6.40 10.68 -8.65
N TYR A 121 -5.53 11.09 -9.57
CA TYR A 121 -4.40 11.97 -9.34
C TYR A 121 -4.57 13.35 -9.99
N ALA A 122 -5.77 13.71 -10.42
CA ALA A 122 -6.01 14.99 -11.10
C ALA A 122 -5.79 16.20 -10.19
N CYS A 123 -6.17 16.13 -8.91
CA CYS A 123 -5.96 17.20 -7.92
C CYS A 123 -4.64 17.05 -7.13
N ASP A 124 -3.68 16.31 -7.67
CA ASP A 124 -2.41 16.10 -6.99
C ASP A 124 -1.42 17.26 -7.24
N ILE A 125 -1.27 18.11 -6.23
CA ILE A 125 -0.30 19.22 -6.19
C ILE A 125 0.72 18.94 -5.08
N SER A 126 1.57 17.93 -5.24
CA SER A 126 2.56 17.54 -4.21
C SER A 126 1.95 17.21 -2.84
N GLY A 127 0.69 16.80 -2.79
CA GLY A 127 -0.08 16.63 -1.54
C GLY A 127 -0.57 17.92 -0.86
N LEU A 128 -0.34 19.09 -1.45
CA LEU A 128 -0.71 20.42 -0.94
C LEU A 128 -2.15 20.84 -1.27
N ALA A 129 -2.78 20.18 -2.23
CA ALA A 129 -4.14 20.48 -2.66
C ALA A 129 -5.15 19.47 -2.11
N THR A 130 -6.43 19.86 -2.13
CA THR A 130 -7.55 19.05 -1.71
C THR A 130 -8.77 19.27 -2.60
N LEU A 131 -9.66 18.27 -2.65
CA LEU A 131 -10.95 18.37 -3.34
C LEU A 131 -12.02 19.01 -2.45
N GLN A 132 -12.76 19.96 -3.01
CA GLN A 132 -13.94 20.60 -2.42
C GLN A 132 -15.15 20.48 -3.35
N ASP A 133 -16.35 20.83 -2.85
CA ASP A 133 -17.61 20.77 -3.61
C ASP A 133 -17.89 19.38 -4.22
N CYS A 134 -17.55 18.33 -3.46
CA CYS A 134 -17.68 16.94 -3.89
C CYS A 134 -19.14 16.50 -4.11
N PRO A 135 -19.41 15.62 -5.09
CA PRO A 135 -20.75 15.10 -5.34
C PRO A 135 -21.30 14.23 -4.20
N PHE A 136 -20.42 13.66 -3.37
CA PHE A 136 -20.79 12.95 -2.14
C PHE A 136 -20.47 13.80 -0.92
N GLU A 137 -21.33 13.71 0.10
CA GLU A 137 -21.08 14.39 1.37
C GLU A 137 -19.75 13.90 1.97
N PRO A 138 -18.93 14.82 2.49
CA PRO A 138 -17.69 14.43 3.14
C PRO A 138 -17.99 13.55 4.34
N TYR A 139 -17.28 12.43 4.44
CA TYR A 139 -17.31 11.57 5.61
C TYR A 139 -16.90 12.38 6.85
N GLU A 140 -17.69 12.31 7.93
CA GLU A 140 -17.33 12.95 9.20
C GLU A 140 -16.02 12.36 9.73
N LYS A 141 -14.97 13.17 9.63
CA LYS A 141 -13.62 12.74 9.97
C LYS A 141 -13.45 12.71 11.49
N GLY A 142 -13.47 11.51 12.05
CA GLY A 142 -13.06 11.25 13.43
C GLY A 142 -11.53 11.31 13.62
N GLU A 143 -11.06 10.83 14.77
CA GLU A 143 -9.63 10.61 14.99
C GLU A 143 -9.07 9.65 13.93
N PRO A 144 -7.91 9.94 13.33
CA PRO A 144 -7.28 9.04 12.36
C PRO A 144 -7.04 7.65 12.95
N ILE A 145 -7.32 6.62 12.14
CA ILE A 145 -7.01 5.23 12.48
C ILE A 145 -5.50 5.05 12.34
N ARG A 146 -4.81 4.91 13.47
CA ARG A 146 -3.38 4.63 13.53
C ARG A 146 -3.23 3.18 13.95
N ALA A 147 -3.12 2.32 12.95
CA ALA A 147 -3.13 0.89 13.15
C ALA A 147 -1.74 0.26 12.99
N VAL A 148 -1.59 -0.92 13.58
CA VAL A 148 -0.47 -1.80 13.30
C VAL A 148 -0.97 -3.22 13.04
N THR A 149 -0.37 -3.89 12.06
CA THR A 149 -0.73 -5.27 11.73
C THR A 149 -0.03 -6.27 12.64
N VAL A 150 -0.74 -7.33 13.05
CA VAL A 150 -0.13 -8.50 13.73
C VAL A 150 0.05 -9.66 12.75
N ALA A 151 1.12 -9.59 11.95
CA ALA A 151 1.35 -10.51 10.84
C ALA A 151 1.85 -11.90 11.27
N GLY A 152 1.60 -12.91 10.42
CA GLY A 152 2.30 -14.20 10.44
C GLY A 152 1.69 -15.31 11.29
N VAL A 153 0.48 -15.09 11.83
CA VAL A 153 -0.12 -16.00 12.83
C VAL A 153 -1.42 -16.62 12.34
N PHE A 154 -2.45 -15.80 12.10
CA PHE A 154 -3.76 -16.27 11.64
C PHE A 154 -3.92 -16.22 10.12
N SER A 155 -2.96 -15.59 9.44
CA SER A 155 -2.77 -15.67 7.99
C SER A 155 -1.26 -15.76 7.71
N PRO A 156 -0.82 -16.53 6.70
CA PRO A 156 0.59 -16.62 6.36
C PRO A 156 1.19 -15.29 5.93
N ALA A 157 2.22 -14.89 6.65
CA ALA A 157 3.13 -13.83 6.25
C ALA A 157 4.54 -14.34 6.52
N TYR A 158 5.01 -15.25 5.67
CA TYR A 158 6.24 -16.00 5.94
C TYR A 158 7.43 -15.10 6.22
N TRP A 159 7.54 -13.94 5.57
CA TRP A 159 8.62 -12.96 5.80
C TRP A 159 8.66 -12.44 7.24
N SER A 160 7.51 -12.40 7.93
CA SER A 160 7.40 -11.92 9.30
C SER A 160 7.87 -12.96 10.32
N VAL A 161 7.85 -14.24 9.96
CA VAL A 161 8.23 -15.37 10.82
C VAL A 161 9.52 -16.06 10.41
N ASP A 162 9.95 -15.85 9.17
CA ASP A 162 11.14 -16.44 8.59
C ASP A 162 12.43 -15.81 9.16
N ASN A 163 13.40 -16.68 9.39
CA ASN A 163 14.75 -16.36 9.81
C ASN A 163 15.73 -17.36 9.18
N SER A 164 17.03 -17.04 9.21
CA SER A 164 18.08 -17.85 8.58
C SER A 164 18.11 -19.32 9.02
N SER A 165 17.53 -19.65 10.18
CA SER A 165 17.45 -21.00 10.75
C SER A 165 16.12 -21.73 10.51
N THR A 166 15.08 -21.05 10.01
CA THR A 166 13.80 -21.69 9.66
C THR A 166 13.77 -22.16 8.22
N PRO A 167 13.09 -23.29 7.93
CA PRO A 167 12.78 -23.69 6.56
C PRO A 167 12.00 -22.61 5.81
N ILE A 168 12.17 -22.57 4.49
CA ILE A 168 11.35 -21.70 3.62
C ILE A 168 9.87 -22.06 3.80
N GLY A 169 9.00 -21.05 3.90
CA GLY A 169 7.57 -21.24 4.13
C GLY A 169 7.20 -21.68 5.55
N PHE A 170 8.10 -21.46 6.52
CA PHE A 170 7.84 -21.80 7.92
C PHE A 170 6.61 -21.08 8.47
N SER A 171 5.72 -21.83 9.11
CA SER A 171 4.56 -21.33 9.85
C SER A 171 4.74 -21.62 11.33
N LEU A 172 4.31 -20.70 12.18
CA LEU A 172 4.40 -20.88 13.63
C LEU A 172 3.52 -22.05 14.09
N THR A 173 4.02 -22.85 15.03
CA THR A 173 3.16 -23.77 15.75
C THR A 173 2.18 -22.98 16.64
N HIS A 174 1.05 -23.57 17.01
CA HIS A 174 0.11 -22.91 17.93
C HIS A 174 0.80 -22.47 19.24
N ARG A 175 1.70 -23.31 19.76
CA ARG A 175 2.50 -22.98 20.95
C ARG A 175 3.39 -21.78 20.72
N ASP A 176 4.13 -21.71 19.62
CA ASP A 176 5.01 -20.57 19.34
C ASP A 176 4.18 -19.30 19.09
N ALA A 177 3.04 -19.43 18.43
CA ALA A 177 2.09 -18.34 18.25
C ALA A 177 1.60 -17.76 19.58
N GLU A 178 1.32 -18.57 20.60
CA GLU A 178 0.89 -18.07 21.93
C GLU A 178 1.91 -17.14 22.60
N PHE A 179 3.19 -17.29 22.28
CA PHE A 179 4.26 -16.43 22.80
C PHE A 179 4.68 -15.36 21.81
N PHE A 180 4.35 -15.52 20.53
CA PHE A 180 4.76 -14.56 19.53
C PHE A 180 4.14 -13.19 19.77
N TYR A 181 2.85 -13.06 20.09
CA TYR A 181 2.27 -11.80 20.59
C TYR A 181 1.68 -11.98 21.98
N VAL A 182 2.11 -11.16 22.93
CA VAL A 182 1.68 -11.21 24.33
C VAL A 182 0.97 -9.92 24.73
N LYS A 183 0.22 -9.94 25.83
CA LYS A 183 -0.53 -8.77 26.34
C LYS A 183 0.32 -7.48 26.42
N LYS A 184 1.59 -7.61 26.83
CA LYS A 184 2.53 -6.48 26.92
C LYS A 184 2.81 -5.82 25.56
N ASP A 185 2.75 -6.54 24.45
CA ASP A 185 2.90 -5.95 23.11
C ASP A 185 1.77 -4.94 22.85
N PHE A 186 0.52 -5.30 23.15
CA PHE A 186 -0.64 -4.42 23.00
C PHE A 186 -0.53 -3.18 23.90
N ALA A 187 -0.09 -3.35 25.15
CA ALA A 187 0.19 -2.21 26.03
C ALA A 187 1.25 -1.25 25.45
N LYS A 188 2.29 -1.80 24.80
CA LYS A 188 3.34 -1.00 24.14
C LYS A 188 2.82 -0.29 22.88
N MET A 189 1.96 -0.94 22.09
CA MET A 189 1.30 -0.31 20.93
C MET A 189 0.50 0.91 21.39
N ALA A 190 -0.38 0.75 22.39
CA ALA A 190 -1.17 1.84 22.94
C ALA A 190 -0.29 2.98 23.47
N LYS A 191 0.76 2.65 24.23
CA LYS A 191 1.72 3.64 24.75
C LYS A 191 2.47 4.40 23.64
N MET A 192 2.62 3.81 22.45
CA MET A 192 3.25 4.46 21.30
C MET A 192 2.31 5.43 20.57
N GLY A 193 1.01 5.41 20.87
CA GLY A 193 -0.02 6.21 20.18
C GLY A 193 -0.75 5.46 19.06
N ILE A 194 -0.56 4.14 18.96
CA ILE A 194 -1.41 3.28 18.13
C ILE A 194 -2.77 3.17 18.82
N ASN A 195 -3.85 3.33 18.06
CA ASN A 195 -5.22 3.22 18.57
C ASN A 195 -5.97 2.00 18.02
N THR A 196 -5.39 1.29 17.04
CA THR A 196 -6.04 0.16 16.36
C THR A 196 -5.04 -0.97 16.06
N VAL A 197 -5.52 -2.22 16.09
CA VAL A 197 -4.76 -3.40 15.67
C VAL A 197 -5.46 -4.06 14.48
N GLN A 198 -4.70 -4.31 13.42
CA GLN A 198 -5.18 -5.07 12.26
C GLN A 198 -4.79 -6.54 12.41
N PHE A 199 -5.77 -7.44 12.29
CA PHE A 199 -5.60 -8.89 12.35
C PHE A 199 -5.83 -9.50 10.97
N PRO A 200 -4.78 -9.90 10.22
CA PRO A 200 -4.92 -10.72 9.03
C PRO A 200 -5.36 -12.14 9.44
N VAL A 201 -6.45 -12.63 8.86
CA VAL A 201 -7.07 -13.91 9.21
C VAL A 201 -7.44 -14.66 7.93
N ALA A 202 -6.88 -15.84 7.75
CA ALA A 202 -7.27 -16.76 6.69
C ALA A 202 -8.71 -17.21 6.91
N VAL A 203 -9.57 -17.07 5.89
CA VAL A 203 -10.97 -17.53 6.00
C VAL A 203 -11.05 -19.05 6.23
N GLU A 204 -10.05 -19.80 5.77
CA GLU A 204 -9.95 -21.24 5.93
C GLU A 204 -9.81 -21.68 7.40
N LEU A 205 -9.46 -20.77 8.33
CA LEU A 205 -9.49 -21.06 9.77
C LEU A 205 -10.90 -21.38 10.29
N PHE A 206 -11.92 -20.97 9.55
CA PHE A 206 -13.33 -21.17 9.87
C PHE A 206 -13.94 -22.37 9.13
N ASP A 207 -13.15 -23.14 8.38
CA ASP A 207 -13.67 -24.33 7.72
C ASP A 207 -14.24 -25.33 8.75
N VAL A 208 -15.49 -25.71 8.50
CA VAL A 208 -16.27 -26.61 9.33
C VAL A 208 -15.77 -28.06 9.19
N LEU A 209 -15.01 -28.39 8.12
CA LEU A 209 -14.56 -29.75 7.83
C LEU A 209 -13.02 -29.86 7.70
N PRO A 210 -12.34 -30.78 8.40
CA PRO A 210 -12.89 -31.82 9.27
C PRO A 210 -13.19 -31.35 10.71
N LYS A 211 -12.87 -30.10 11.08
CA LYS A 211 -13.30 -29.38 12.30
C LYS A 211 -12.67 -27.98 12.30
N PRO A 212 -13.34 -26.96 12.86
CA PRO A 212 -12.77 -25.63 13.01
C PRO A 212 -11.51 -25.69 13.89
N HIS A 213 -10.56 -24.80 13.60
CA HIS A 213 -9.30 -24.67 14.32
C HIS A 213 -9.50 -24.00 15.69
N VAL A 214 -10.24 -24.65 16.60
CA VAL A 214 -10.71 -24.08 17.88
C VAL A 214 -9.60 -23.45 18.71
N ASN A 215 -8.42 -24.06 18.77
CA ASN A 215 -7.27 -23.51 19.52
C ASN A 215 -6.77 -22.18 18.93
N TRP A 216 -6.76 -22.05 17.61
CA TRP A 216 -6.39 -20.83 16.90
C TRP A 216 -7.46 -19.75 17.08
N LEU A 217 -8.74 -20.11 16.96
CA LEU A 217 -9.85 -19.18 17.21
C LEU A 217 -9.89 -18.67 18.66
N ASN A 218 -9.54 -19.52 19.63
CA ASN A 218 -9.40 -19.11 21.03
C ASN A 218 -8.21 -18.16 21.24
N LEU A 219 -7.10 -18.40 20.54
CA LEU A 219 -5.96 -17.49 20.56
C LEU A 219 -6.30 -16.13 19.94
N LEU A 220 -7.03 -16.10 18.81
CA LEU A 220 -7.51 -14.87 18.18
C LEU A 220 -8.40 -14.06 19.13
N ARG A 221 -9.38 -14.71 19.78
CA ARG A 221 -10.22 -14.06 20.81
C ARG A 221 -9.40 -13.50 21.97
N LYS A 222 -8.36 -14.23 22.40
CA LYS A 222 -7.45 -13.80 23.46
C LYS A 222 -6.70 -12.53 23.07
N TRP A 223 -6.21 -12.42 21.84
CA TRP A 223 -5.50 -11.23 21.36
C TRP A 223 -6.41 -10.02 21.13
N MET A 224 -7.62 -10.23 20.59
CA MET A 224 -8.62 -9.16 20.51
C MET A 224 -8.99 -8.63 21.90
N ARG A 225 -9.04 -9.50 22.92
CA ARG A 225 -9.21 -9.08 24.30
C ARG A 225 -8.02 -8.27 24.81
N PHE A 226 -6.78 -8.65 24.47
CA PHE A 226 -5.60 -7.85 24.83
C PHE A 226 -5.64 -6.45 24.21
N ALA A 227 -6.05 -6.34 22.94
CA ALA A 227 -6.27 -5.05 22.30
C ALA A 227 -7.30 -4.22 23.07
N PHE A 228 -8.48 -4.79 23.30
CA PHE A 228 -9.57 -4.13 24.02
C PHE A 228 -9.19 -3.69 25.45
N GLU A 229 -8.46 -4.52 26.20
CA GLU A 229 -7.99 -4.19 27.57
C GLU A 229 -6.98 -3.03 27.62
N HIS A 230 -6.47 -2.59 26.47
CA HIS A 230 -5.56 -1.46 26.31
C HIS A 230 -6.15 -0.36 25.42
N ASP A 231 -7.49 -0.29 25.36
CA ASP A 231 -8.24 0.72 24.59
C ASP A 231 -7.91 0.74 23.09
N LEU A 232 -7.41 -0.39 22.56
CA LEU A 232 -7.16 -0.56 21.14
C LEU A 232 -8.39 -1.17 20.45
N GLN A 233 -8.79 -0.57 19.34
CA GLN A 233 -9.81 -1.13 18.45
C GLN A 233 -9.22 -2.24 17.58
N SER A 234 -10.07 -3.09 17.00
CA SER A 234 -9.62 -4.16 16.09
C SER A 234 -10.23 -4.01 14.70
N ILE A 235 -9.40 -4.13 13.67
CA ILE A 235 -9.81 -4.34 12.28
C ILE A 235 -9.43 -5.78 11.92
N VAL A 236 -10.35 -6.53 11.31
CA VAL A 236 -10.06 -7.87 10.81
C VAL A 236 -9.90 -7.82 9.31
N LYS A 237 -8.74 -8.26 8.80
CA LYS A 237 -8.49 -8.40 7.37
C LYS A 237 -8.64 -9.86 6.98
N LEU A 238 -9.71 -10.21 6.28
CA LEU A 238 -9.94 -11.57 5.81
C LEU A 238 -9.14 -11.81 4.53
N GLU A 239 -8.51 -12.98 4.42
CA GLU A 239 -7.67 -13.34 3.28
C GLU A 239 -8.00 -14.76 2.79
N TYR A 240 -7.97 -14.98 1.47
CA TYR A 240 -7.93 -16.31 0.89
C TYR A 240 -6.47 -16.74 0.77
N VAL A 241 -6.12 -17.85 1.41
CA VAL A 241 -4.73 -18.26 1.57
C VAL A 241 -4.42 -19.50 0.76
N HIS A 242 -5.41 -20.33 0.44
CA HIS A 242 -5.21 -21.58 -0.28
C HIS A 242 -6.04 -21.61 -1.56
N GLY A 243 -5.53 -22.31 -2.58
CA GLY A 243 -6.17 -22.51 -3.89
C GLY A 243 -7.45 -23.35 -3.86
N ARG A 244 -8.33 -23.16 -2.86
CA ARG A 244 -9.72 -23.59 -2.95
C ARG A 244 -10.34 -22.88 -4.14
N THR A 245 -10.48 -23.61 -5.22
CA THR A 245 -11.08 -23.10 -6.44
C THR A 245 -12.60 -23.00 -6.30
N GLU A 246 -13.22 -23.86 -5.50
CA GLU A 246 -14.66 -23.90 -5.29
C GLU A 246 -15.18 -22.63 -4.59
N ASP A 247 -15.87 -21.76 -5.35
CA ASP A 247 -16.47 -20.51 -4.85
C ASP A 247 -17.43 -20.76 -3.68
N ALA A 248 -18.25 -21.80 -3.76
CA ALA A 248 -19.25 -22.10 -2.73
C ALA A 248 -18.63 -22.44 -1.37
N ALA A 249 -17.50 -23.16 -1.35
CA ALA A 249 -16.79 -23.45 -0.11
C ALA A 249 -16.18 -22.16 0.48
N ARG A 250 -15.57 -21.32 -0.36
CA ARG A 250 -15.01 -20.03 0.04
C ARG A 250 -16.06 -19.09 0.63
N GLN A 251 -17.21 -18.96 0.00
CA GLN A 251 -18.31 -18.11 0.47
C GLN A 251 -18.89 -18.61 1.80
N ARG A 252 -18.98 -19.93 1.99
CA ARG A 252 -19.40 -20.52 3.26
C ARG A 252 -18.41 -20.18 4.38
N ASP A 253 -17.11 -20.40 4.13
CA ASP A 253 -16.06 -20.13 5.12
C ASP A 253 -15.99 -18.63 5.46
N LEU A 254 -16.18 -17.75 4.48
CA LEU A 254 -16.35 -16.30 4.67
C LEU A 254 -17.57 -15.95 5.54
N THR A 255 -18.71 -16.57 5.29
CA THR A 255 -19.94 -16.36 6.07
C THR A 255 -19.74 -16.75 7.54
N GLU A 256 -19.11 -17.91 7.79
CA GLU A 256 -18.80 -18.37 9.15
C GLU A 256 -17.80 -17.45 9.86
N ALA A 257 -16.79 -16.93 9.15
CA ALA A 257 -15.87 -15.94 9.68
C ALA A 257 -16.62 -14.68 10.14
N LEU A 258 -17.52 -14.15 9.32
CA LEU A 258 -18.30 -12.95 9.63
C LEU A 258 -19.26 -13.17 10.81
N ILE A 259 -19.92 -14.32 10.89
CA ILE A 259 -20.76 -14.69 12.03
C ILE A 259 -19.93 -14.72 13.32
N PHE A 260 -18.72 -15.30 13.26
CA PHE A 260 -17.81 -15.35 14.40
C PHE A 260 -17.46 -13.96 14.92
N PHE A 261 -17.06 -13.03 14.04
CA PHE A 261 -16.68 -11.67 14.45
C PHE A 261 -17.88 -10.86 14.93
N ASN A 262 -19.05 -11.01 14.29
CA ASN A 262 -20.29 -10.39 14.76
C ASN A 262 -20.62 -10.87 16.19
N GLY A 263 -20.44 -12.16 16.49
CA GLY A 263 -20.61 -12.73 17.82
C GLY A 263 -19.65 -12.18 18.88
N ILE A 264 -18.48 -11.66 18.51
CA ILE A 264 -17.55 -11.02 19.46
C ILE A 264 -18.12 -9.69 19.97
N ASN A 265 -18.73 -8.88 19.09
CA ASN A 265 -19.31 -7.57 19.47
C ASN A 265 -20.63 -7.71 20.24
N VAL A 266 -21.48 -8.68 19.89
CA VAL A 266 -22.82 -8.85 20.51
C VAL A 266 -22.73 -9.17 22.00
N ASN A 267 -21.69 -9.87 22.45
CA ASN A 267 -21.60 -10.38 23.81
C ASN A 267 -21.23 -9.33 24.88
N LYS A 268 -20.98 -8.06 24.50
CA LYS A 268 -20.45 -7.06 25.46
C LYS A 268 -21.06 -5.66 25.41
N ASN A 269 -21.95 -5.33 24.46
CA ASN A 269 -22.33 -3.93 24.18
C ASN A 269 -21.12 -2.99 23.94
N GLU A 270 -19.95 -3.56 23.60
CA GLU A 270 -18.70 -2.87 23.37
C GLU A 270 -18.19 -3.25 21.99
N THR A 271 -17.80 -2.27 21.18
CA THR A 271 -17.29 -2.49 19.83
C THR A 271 -15.82 -2.90 19.90
N ILE A 272 -15.55 -4.21 19.96
CA ILE A 272 -14.18 -4.76 19.88
C ILE A 272 -13.69 -4.72 18.44
N VAL A 273 -14.51 -5.25 17.53
CA VAL A 273 -14.23 -5.28 16.09
C VAL A 273 -14.90 -4.06 15.45
N ARG A 274 -14.10 -3.09 15.02
CA ARG A 274 -14.55 -1.85 14.38
C ARG A 274 -14.96 -2.07 12.92
N ALA A 275 -14.22 -2.89 12.20
CA ALA A 275 -14.47 -3.18 10.79
C ALA A 275 -13.91 -4.55 10.38
N VAL A 276 -14.46 -5.10 9.29
CA VAL A 276 -13.94 -6.29 8.62
C VAL A 276 -13.64 -5.96 7.16
N THR A 277 -12.40 -6.11 6.73
CA THR A 277 -11.99 -6.07 5.33
C THR A 277 -12.28 -7.43 4.68
N LEU A 278 -13.03 -7.43 3.58
CA LEU A 278 -13.34 -8.60 2.78
C LEU A 278 -12.08 -9.11 2.04
N PRO A 279 -12.03 -10.40 1.69
CA PRO A 279 -10.87 -10.97 1.01
C PRO A 279 -10.81 -10.63 -0.50
N SER A 280 -11.91 -10.17 -1.10
CA SER A 280 -11.93 -9.70 -2.49
C SER A 280 -13.08 -8.73 -2.76
N VAL A 281 -13.04 -8.06 -3.92
CA VAL A 281 -14.13 -7.19 -4.43
C VAL A 281 -15.18 -7.94 -5.23
N LYS A 282 -15.10 -9.26 -5.34
CA LYS A 282 -16.03 -10.03 -6.16
C LYS A 282 -17.47 -9.85 -5.63
N PRO A 283 -18.46 -9.58 -6.49
CA PRO A 283 -19.86 -9.44 -6.07
C PRO A 283 -20.36 -10.65 -5.25
N SER A 284 -19.86 -11.85 -5.58
CA SER A 284 -20.15 -13.09 -4.88
C SER A 284 -19.71 -13.09 -3.41
N ASP A 285 -18.59 -12.44 -3.08
CA ASP A 285 -18.07 -12.34 -1.72
C ASP A 285 -18.81 -11.26 -0.92
N ILE A 286 -19.16 -10.16 -1.59
CA ILE A 286 -19.97 -9.08 -1.01
C ILE A 286 -21.37 -9.61 -0.67
N GLU A 287 -21.99 -10.38 -1.57
CA GLU A 287 -23.29 -11.01 -1.32
C GLU A 287 -23.22 -12.02 -0.17
N ALA A 288 -22.18 -12.86 -0.11
CA ALA A 288 -21.96 -13.76 1.03
C ALA A 288 -21.84 -12.98 2.35
N ALA A 289 -21.14 -11.85 2.33
CA ALA A 289 -21.00 -11.00 3.51
C ALA A 289 -22.31 -10.32 3.93
N LYS A 290 -23.15 -9.93 2.96
CA LYS A 290 -24.50 -9.43 3.20
C LYS A 290 -25.39 -10.49 3.85
N VAL A 291 -25.33 -11.75 3.38
CA VAL A 291 -26.10 -12.88 3.93
C VAL A 291 -25.74 -13.16 5.39
N ALA A 292 -24.48 -12.94 5.79
CA ALA A 292 -24.07 -13.07 7.20
C ALA A 292 -24.76 -12.08 8.15
N ALA A 293 -25.50 -11.10 7.62
CA ALA A 293 -26.26 -10.08 8.37
C ALA A 293 -25.42 -9.41 9.47
N THR A 294 -24.16 -9.15 9.16
CA THR A 294 -23.22 -8.55 10.11
C THR A 294 -23.60 -7.10 10.41
N LYS A 295 -23.54 -6.72 11.69
CA LYS A 295 -23.64 -5.31 12.11
C LYS A 295 -22.30 -4.58 12.03
N ILE A 296 -21.23 -5.31 11.73
CA ILE A 296 -19.89 -4.75 11.64
C ILE A 296 -19.74 -4.09 10.26
N PRO A 297 -19.25 -2.84 10.19
CA PRO A 297 -18.91 -2.18 8.94
C PRO A 297 -17.99 -3.06 8.07
N LEU A 298 -18.36 -3.24 6.80
CA LEU A 298 -17.59 -3.99 5.83
C LEU A 298 -16.72 -3.06 5.00
N TRP A 299 -15.46 -3.42 4.81
CA TRP A 299 -14.55 -2.73 3.91
C TRP A 299 -14.19 -3.62 2.73
N ILE A 300 -14.17 -3.06 1.54
CA ILE A 300 -13.76 -3.79 0.33
C ILE A 300 -12.27 -3.55 0.06
N PRO A 301 -11.48 -4.57 -0.26
CA PRO A 301 -10.09 -4.36 -0.65
C PRO A 301 -10.04 -3.64 -2.01
N ALA A 302 -9.02 -2.85 -2.30
CA ALA A 302 -8.84 -2.28 -3.63
C ALA A 302 -7.36 -2.02 -3.93
N THR A 303 -7.05 -1.92 -5.22
CA THR A 303 -5.81 -1.38 -5.77
C THR A 303 -6.04 0.04 -6.28
N PRO A 304 -4.97 0.86 -6.47
CA PRO A 304 -5.11 2.21 -7.03
C PRO A 304 -5.86 2.26 -8.37
N GLN A 305 -5.75 1.21 -9.18
CA GLN A 305 -6.40 1.11 -10.50
C GLN A 305 -7.91 0.83 -10.39
N GLU A 306 -8.35 0.18 -9.31
CA GLU A 306 -9.76 -0.16 -9.10
C GLU A 306 -10.57 0.99 -8.51
N LEU A 307 -9.91 2.06 -8.03
CA LEU A 307 -10.55 3.19 -7.35
C LEU A 307 -11.60 3.90 -8.22
N THR A 308 -11.42 3.94 -9.53
CA THR A 308 -12.37 4.58 -10.46
C THR A 308 -13.67 3.78 -10.65
N HIS A 309 -13.71 2.51 -10.20
CA HIS A 309 -14.81 1.57 -10.40
C HIS A 309 -15.49 1.13 -9.09
N ILE A 310 -15.09 1.72 -7.95
CA ILE A 310 -15.58 1.32 -6.64
C ILE A 310 -17.10 1.46 -6.53
N GLN A 311 -17.65 2.56 -7.04
CA GLN A 311 -19.10 2.78 -6.99
C GLN A 311 -19.86 1.73 -7.81
N GLU A 312 -19.35 1.34 -8.98
CA GLU A 312 -19.93 0.30 -9.83
C GLU A 312 -19.98 -1.05 -9.10
N ILE A 313 -18.89 -1.40 -8.40
CA ILE A 313 -18.79 -2.61 -7.59
C ILE A 313 -19.82 -2.59 -6.47
N VAL A 314 -19.92 -1.49 -5.71
CA VAL A 314 -20.87 -1.36 -4.59
C VAL A 314 -22.32 -1.42 -5.07
N GLN A 315 -22.63 -0.79 -6.21
CA GLN A 315 -23.97 -0.81 -6.80
C GLN A 315 -24.37 -2.18 -7.35
N SER A 316 -23.40 -3.04 -7.70
CA SER A 316 -23.68 -4.40 -8.16
C SER A 316 -24.31 -5.30 -7.07
N VAL A 317 -24.12 -4.94 -5.80
CA VAL A 317 -24.72 -5.64 -4.64
C VAL A 317 -25.42 -4.63 -3.74
N PRO A 318 -26.65 -4.20 -4.10
CA PRO A 318 -27.37 -3.19 -3.34
C PRO A 318 -27.61 -3.64 -1.90
N ASP A 319 -27.67 -2.69 -0.96
CA ASP A 319 -27.89 -2.88 0.47
C ASP A 319 -26.75 -3.61 1.23
N ALA A 320 -25.62 -3.92 0.58
CA ALA A 320 -24.44 -4.39 1.31
C ALA A 320 -23.92 -3.27 2.24
N PRO A 321 -23.59 -3.55 3.51
CA PRO A 321 -23.15 -2.54 4.48
C PRO A 321 -21.67 -2.15 4.27
N ILE A 322 -21.32 -1.76 3.04
CA ILE A 322 -19.98 -1.30 2.68
C ILE A 322 -19.79 0.12 3.23
N ALA A 323 -18.79 0.29 4.07
CA ALA A 323 -18.53 1.53 4.79
C ALA A 323 -17.23 2.24 4.37
N ALA A 324 -16.27 1.51 3.80
CA ALA A 324 -15.00 2.08 3.36
C ALA A 324 -14.29 1.18 2.35
N VAL A 325 -13.22 1.71 1.75
CA VAL A 325 -12.25 0.98 0.94
C VAL A 325 -10.99 0.71 1.77
N SER A 326 -10.43 -0.49 1.63
CA SER A 326 -9.17 -0.91 2.23
C SER A 326 -8.12 -1.00 1.13
N LEU A 327 -7.26 0.00 1.03
CA LEU A 327 -6.31 0.16 -0.06
C LEU A 327 -4.92 -0.39 0.29
N ASP A 328 -4.27 -1.03 -0.67
CA ASP A 328 -2.82 -1.29 -0.64
C ASP A 328 -2.09 -0.17 -1.38
N LEU A 329 -1.21 0.52 -0.66
CA LEU A 329 -0.34 1.57 -1.19
C LEU A 329 1.13 1.25 -0.91
N SER A 330 1.59 0.04 -1.24
CA SER A 330 3.02 -0.29 -1.15
C SER A 330 3.89 0.65 -1.98
N HIS A 331 5.12 0.86 -1.54
CA HIS A 331 6.20 1.52 -2.27
C HIS A 331 7.22 0.53 -2.82
N THR A 332 6.94 -0.77 -2.75
CA THR A 332 7.90 -1.83 -3.09
C THR A 332 7.23 -2.94 -3.92
N SER A 333 6.22 -2.57 -4.70
CA SER A 333 5.35 -3.52 -5.40
C SER A 333 5.64 -3.65 -6.89
N THR A 334 6.31 -2.65 -7.47
CA THR A 334 6.64 -2.60 -8.89
C THR A 334 8.15 -2.58 -9.12
N ILE A 335 8.58 -3.00 -10.31
CA ILE A 335 10.01 -2.99 -10.69
C ILE A 335 10.58 -1.57 -10.64
N ALA A 336 9.83 -0.58 -11.14
CA ALA A 336 10.23 0.82 -11.13
C ALA A 336 10.43 1.38 -9.72
N GLU A 337 9.71 0.84 -8.74
CA GLU A 337 9.85 1.22 -7.34
C GLU A 337 11.08 0.61 -6.68
N ILE A 338 11.45 -0.65 -6.99
CA ILE A 338 12.46 -1.39 -6.24
C ILE A 338 13.84 -1.43 -6.90
N ALA A 339 13.90 -1.37 -8.24
CA ALA A 339 15.11 -1.62 -9.00
C ALA A 339 16.21 -0.60 -8.68
N SER A 340 17.42 -1.11 -8.49
CA SER A 340 18.60 -0.29 -8.20
C SER A 340 19.87 -1.12 -8.39
N SER A 341 20.86 -0.56 -9.06
CA SER A 341 22.13 -1.19 -9.40
C SER A 341 23.26 -0.83 -8.44
N ASN A 342 23.13 0.27 -7.71
CA ASN A 342 24.18 0.83 -6.85
C ASN A 342 23.58 1.66 -5.68
N PRO A 343 24.39 1.98 -4.65
CA PRO A 343 23.93 2.77 -3.49
C PRO A 343 23.39 4.16 -3.83
N THR A 344 23.89 4.81 -4.89
CA THR A 344 23.41 6.13 -5.32
C THR A 344 21.97 6.05 -5.82
N GLU A 345 21.66 5.00 -6.58
CA GLU A 345 20.29 4.73 -7.03
C GLU A 345 19.36 4.39 -5.85
N ASP A 346 19.84 3.70 -4.82
CA ASP A 346 19.05 3.48 -3.59
C ASP A 346 18.68 4.80 -2.89
N ARG A 347 19.60 5.79 -2.87
CA ARG A 347 19.31 7.12 -2.33
C ARG A 347 18.26 7.85 -3.17
N SER A 348 18.45 7.88 -4.49
CA SER A 348 17.48 8.47 -5.42
C SER A 348 16.09 7.83 -5.28
N LYS A 349 16.05 6.51 -5.07
CA LYS A 349 14.83 5.75 -4.83
C LYS A 349 14.13 6.14 -3.52
N LEU A 350 14.86 6.32 -2.42
CA LEU A 350 14.25 6.81 -1.17
C LEU A 350 13.68 8.22 -1.34
N VAL A 351 14.41 9.15 -1.97
CA VAL A 351 13.90 10.51 -2.26
C VAL A 351 12.67 10.47 -3.16
N PHE A 352 12.65 9.57 -4.15
CA PHE A 352 11.47 9.31 -4.97
C PHE A 352 10.29 8.81 -4.11
N HIS A 353 10.49 7.84 -3.22
CA HIS A 353 9.43 7.35 -2.33
C HIS A 353 8.91 8.41 -1.36
N GLU A 354 9.78 9.27 -0.81
CA GLU A 354 9.37 10.43 -0.01
C GLU A 354 8.47 11.38 -0.80
N THR A 355 8.85 11.66 -2.05
CA THR A 355 8.05 12.50 -2.94
C THR A 355 6.69 11.86 -3.21
N MET A 356 6.68 10.58 -3.58
CA MET A 356 5.47 9.82 -3.88
C MET A 356 4.54 9.66 -2.67
N ALA A 357 5.07 9.64 -1.45
CA ALA A 357 4.27 9.47 -0.23
C ALA A 357 3.22 10.58 -0.08
N CYS A 358 3.57 11.84 -0.38
CA CYS A 358 2.63 12.95 -0.32
C CYS A 358 1.57 12.88 -1.45
N LEU A 359 1.96 12.42 -2.64
CA LEU A 359 1.05 12.28 -3.79
C LEU A 359 -0.04 11.23 -3.55
N LYS A 360 0.24 10.24 -2.70
CA LYS A 360 -0.71 9.19 -2.32
C LYS A 360 -1.94 9.71 -1.58
N ARG A 361 -1.97 10.98 -1.16
CA ARG A 361 -3.17 11.65 -0.63
C ARG A 361 -4.29 11.75 -1.68
N ALA A 362 -3.95 12.13 -2.91
CA ALA A 362 -4.91 12.42 -3.97
C ALA A 362 -5.90 11.27 -4.27
N PRO A 363 -5.45 10.00 -4.47
CA PRO A 363 -6.38 8.89 -4.71
C PRO A 363 -7.32 8.60 -3.53
N LEU A 364 -6.91 8.90 -2.29
CA LEU A 364 -7.77 8.73 -1.11
C LEU A 364 -8.94 9.72 -1.14
N GLU A 365 -8.63 11.00 -1.37
CA GLU A 365 -9.63 12.06 -1.47
C GLU A 365 -10.51 11.89 -2.70
N TYR A 366 -9.94 11.48 -3.84
CA TYR A 366 -10.70 11.17 -5.04
C TYR A 366 -11.77 10.13 -4.75
N THR A 367 -11.40 9.03 -4.08
CA THR A 367 -12.35 7.94 -3.78
C THR A 367 -13.46 8.43 -2.87
N GLN A 368 -13.14 9.22 -1.86
CA GLN A 368 -14.17 9.83 -1.01
C GLN A 368 -15.07 10.80 -1.79
N CYS A 369 -14.47 11.66 -2.61
CA CYS A 369 -15.14 12.73 -3.32
C CYS A 369 -16.03 12.23 -4.46
N TYR A 370 -15.54 11.29 -5.27
CA TYR A 370 -16.18 10.81 -6.50
C TYR A 370 -16.80 9.42 -6.38
N GLN A 371 -16.37 8.59 -5.43
CA GLN A 371 -16.91 7.24 -5.23
C GLN A 371 -17.75 7.14 -3.94
N GLY A 372 -17.75 8.19 -3.12
CA GLY A 372 -18.58 8.29 -1.91
C GLY A 372 -18.14 7.38 -0.77
N LEU A 373 -16.93 6.82 -0.82
CA LEU A 373 -16.41 5.94 0.21
C LEU A 373 -15.06 6.43 0.73
N PRO A 374 -14.89 6.54 2.06
CA PRO A 374 -13.60 6.88 2.64
C PRO A 374 -12.63 5.71 2.48
N VAL A 375 -11.32 5.99 2.51
CA VAL A 375 -10.27 5.00 2.26
C VAL A 375 -9.38 4.82 3.48
N PHE A 376 -9.10 3.58 3.86
CA PHE A 376 -8.10 3.20 4.85
C PHE A 376 -6.90 2.53 4.16
N VAL A 377 -5.68 2.97 4.47
CA VAL A 377 -4.45 2.37 3.92
C VAL A 377 -4.08 1.13 4.76
N ALA A 378 -4.55 -0.03 4.35
CA ALA A 378 -4.45 -1.27 5.14
C ALA A 378 -3.11 -2.00 4.97
N SER A 379 -2.38 -1.68 3.89
CA SER A 379 -1.12 -2.31 3.51
C SER A 379 -0.24 -1.30 2.78
N GLY A 380 1.07 -1.54 2.82
CA GLY A 380 2.06 -0.74 2.11
C GLY A 380 2.72 0.38 2.90
N PHE A 381 2.27 0.66 4.13
CA PHE A 381 3.02 1.54 5.03
C PHE A 381 4.09 0.75 5.79
N ASP A 382 5.33 0.93 5.33
CA ASP A 382 6.56 0.51 5.99
C ASP A 382 7.73 1.40 5.56
N LEU A 383 8.95 1.08 6.02
CA LEU A 383 10.16 1.81 5.66
C LEU A 383 11.08 1.03 4.69
N ALA A 384 10.59 -0.01 4.03
CA ALA A 384 11.33 -0.66 2.97
C ALA A 384 11.31 0.22 1.71
N ILE A 385 12.39 0.11 0.94
CA ILE A 385 12.54 0.72 -0.39
C ILE A 385 12.81 -0.37 -1.44
N ASP A 386 12.60 -1.63 -1.06
CA ASP A 386 12.84 -2.83 -1.84
C ASP A 386 11.98 -3.98 -1.30
N ASP A 387 11.90 -5.05 -2.07
CA ASP A 387 11.18 -6.27 -1.73
C ASP A 387 12.13 -7.39 -1.25
N CYS A 388 13.34 -7.07 -0.78
CA CYS A 388 14.36 -8.07 -0.42
C CYS A 388 13.95 -8.98 0.74
N HIS A 389 12.91 -8.60 1.49
CA HIS A 389 12.28 -9.45 2.49
C HIS A 389 11.61 -10.70 1.89
N LEU A 390 11.30 -10.70 0.59
CA LEU A 390 10.72 -11.82 -0.17
C LEU A 390 11.76 -12.78 -0.75
N ARG A 391 13.06 -12.43 -0.74
CA ARG A 391 14.15 -13.18 -1.41
C ARG A 391 14.20 -14.67 -1.11
N ARG A 392 13.75 -15.08 0.08
CA ARG A 392 13.76 -16.50 0.51
C ARG A 392 12.47 -17.25 0.26
N LEU A 393 11.37 -16.57 -0.05
CA LEU A 393 10.03 -17.13 0.01
C LEU A 393 9.54 -17.68 -1.32
N ASP A 394 9.67 -16.91 -2.39
CA ASP A 394 9.11 -17.29 -3.67
C ASP A 394 9.96 -16.78 -4.83
N LYS A 395 10.59 -17.70 -5.57
CA LYS A 395 11.41 -17.38 -6.74
C LYS A 395 10.58 -16.95 -7.96
N ALA A 396 9.28 -17.23 -7.98
CA ALA A 396 8.38 -16.79 -9.03
C ALA A 396 7.91 -15.35 -8.80
N LEU A 397 7.75 -14.95 -7.54
CA LEU A 397 7.31 -13.59 -7.16
C LEU A 397 8.48 -12.63 -6.92
N PHE A 398 9.64 -13.12 -6.50
CA PHE A 398 10.82 -12.29 -6.25
C PHE A 398 11.84 -12.40 -7.39
N ARG A 399 12.33 -11.25 -7.84
CA ARG A 399 13.47 -11.14 -8.75
C ARG A 399 14.47 -10.11 -8.22
N ASP A 400 15.74 -10.50 -8.22
CA ASP A 400 16.83 -9.60 -7.89
C ASP A 400 17.21 -8.78 -9.14
N TYR A 401 16.83 -7.51 -9.13
CA TYR A 401 17.19 -6.44 -10.07
C TYR A 401 18.45 -5.69 -9.62
N GLY A 402 19.20 -6.24 -8.67
CA GLY A 402 20.35 -5.60 -8.03
C GLY A 402 19.98 -4.89 -6.73
N GLN A 403 18.72 -4.85 -6.32
CA GLN A 403 18.24 -4.09 -5.16
C GLN A 403 18.65 -4.67 -3.81
N CYS A 404 19.11 -5.92 -3.78
CA CYS A 404 19.44 -6.61 -2.54
C CYS A 404 20.93 -6.64 -2.20
N GLY A 405 21.22 -6.90 -0.91
CA GLY A 405 22.58 -7.08 -0.41
C GLY A 405 23.29 -5.80 0.04
N ARG A 406 22.58 -4.66 0.08
CA ARG A 406 23.10 -3.36 0.53
C ARG A 406 22.41 -2.82 1.79
N LEU A 407 21.70 -3.66 2.54
CA LEU A 407 20.97 -3.22 3.73
C LEU A 407 21.89 -2.48 4.71
N GLU A 408 23.08 -3.02 4.99
CA GLU A 408 24.05 -2.46 5.94
C GLU A 408 24.47 -1.03 5.58
N ASP A 409 24.58 -0.72 4.28
CA ASP A 409 24.93 0.61 3.76
C ASP A 409 23.86 1.67 4.11
N THR A 410 22.63 1.22 4.42
CA THR A 410 21.48 2.08 4.70
C THR A 410 21.22 2.33 6.20
N LEU A 411 21.95 1.66 7.11
CA LEU A 411 21.58 1.64 8.53
C LEU A 411 22.22 2.76 9.36
N TYR A 412 23.49 3.06 9.08
CA TYR A 412 24.31 3.90 9.97
C TYR A 412 24.52 5.33 9.47
N SER A 413 24.11 5.62 8.24
CA SER A 413 24.19 6.96 7.68
C SER A 413 23.10 7.85 8.28
N LYS A 414 23.51 9.06 8.70
CA LYS A 414 22.58 10.09 9.17
C LYS A 414 21.63 10.54 8.07
N TRP A 415 22.10 10.54 6.82
CA TRP A 415 21.27 10.78 5.66
C TRP A 415 20.12 9.78 5.61
N TRP A 416 20.43 8.48 5.59
CA TRP A 416 19.41 7.43 5.56
C TRP A 416 18.43 7.51 6.73
N SER A 417 18.93 7.79 7.94
CA SER A 417 18.08 7.95 9.12
C SER A 417 17.08 9.10 8.99
N ARG A 418 17.52 10.27 8.50
CA ARG A 418 16.69 11.47 8.32
C ARG A 418 15.67 11.26 7.21
N HIS A 419 16.07 10.69 6.08
CA HIS A 419 15.16 10.44 4.95
C HIS A 419 14.15 9.32 5.24
N ARG A 420 14.51 8.28 6.02
CA ARG A 420 13.53 7.29 6.49
C ARG A 420 12.49 7.89 7.44
N LEU A 421 12.93 8.79 8.33
CA LEU A 421 12.03 9.53 9.22
C LEU A 421 11.09 10.45 8.42
N SER A 422 11.62 11.21 7.46
CA SER A 422 10.84 12.04 6.53
C SER A 422 9.86 11.20 5.71
N PHE A 423 10.29 10.05 5.18
CA PHE A 423 9.42 9.12 4.46
C PHE A 423 8.25 8.62 5.32
N ALA A 424 8.52 8.24 6.58
CA ALA A 424 7.49 7.86 7.53
C ALA A 424 6.48 9.00 7.80
N ALA A 425 6.99 10.20 8.07
CA ALA A 425 6.18 11.38 8.36
C ALA A 425 5.28 11.78 7.19
N ARG A 426 5.80 11.74 5.96
CA ARG A 426 5.05 12.05 4.74
C ARG A 426 3.95 11.03 4.45
N GLN A 427 4.24 9.74 4.62
CA GLN A 427 3.22 8.69 4.51
C GLN A 427 2.09 8.92 5.53
N MET A 428 2.43 9.14 6.81
CA MET A 428 1.45 9.41 7.85
C MET A 428 0.60 10.66 7.55
N ALA A 429 1.26 11.78 7.19
CA ALA A 429 0.58 13.02 6.86
C ALA A 429 -0.41 12.83 5.70
N ALA A 430 0.00 12.17 4.62
CA ALA A 430 -0.85 11.92 3.47
C ALA A 430 -2.05 11.02 3.82
N TYR A 431 -1.82 9.90 4.53
CA TYR A 431 -2.85 8.91 4.83
C TYR A 431 -3.86 9.40 5.88
N GLU A 432 -3.39 10.12 6.91
CA GLU A 432 -4.27 10.70 7.93
C GLU A 432 -5.06 11.89 7.38
N ARG A 433 -4.55 12.58 6.37
CA ARG A 433 -5.20 13.76 5.80
C ARG A 433 -6.19 13.42 4.68
N GLY A 434 -5.81 12.57 3.74
CA GLY A 434 -6.67 12.17 2.62
C GLY A 434 -7.64 11.02 2.90
N GLY A 435 -7.39 10.22 3.95
CA GLY A 435 -8.18 9.03 4.25
C GLY A 435 -8.58 8.88 5.72
N LEU A 436 -8.98 7.67 6.09
CA LEU A 436 -9.30 7.24 7.44
C LEU A 436 -8.06 7.04 8.32
N GLY A 437 -6.87 6.98 7.73
CA GLY A 437 -5.62 6.62 8.40
C GLY A 437 -4.95 5.41 7.74
N TRP A 438 -4.13 4.68 8.51
CA TRP A 438 -3.17 3.72 8.00
C TRP A 438 -2.93 2.53 8.94
N SER A 439 -2.38 1.44 8.40
CA SER A 439 -1.85 0.30 9.14
C SER A 439 -0.39 0.05 8.79
N PHE A 440 0.51 0.12 9.78
CA PHE A 440 1.91 -0.24 9.55
C PHE A 440 2.06 -1.76 9.35
N ALA A 441 2.93 -2.17 8.43
CA ALA A 441 3.02 -3.52 7.87
C ALA A 441 3.13 -4.66 8.91
N THR A 442 3.90 -4.48 9.99
CA THR A 442 3.73 -5.31 11.19
C THR A 442 4.27 -4.63 12.45
N TRP A 443 3.76 -5.03 13.61
CA TRP A 443 4.30 -4.60 14.91
C TRP A 443 5.70 -5.15 15.13
N LYS A 444 5.92 -6.43 14.82
CA LYS A 444 7.22 -7.07 14.96
C LYS A 444 7.39 -8.25 14.02
N VAL A 445 8.65 -8.60 13.80
CA VAL A 445 9.07 -9.83 13.13
C VAL A 445 9.69 -10.81 14.12
N PHE A 446 9.58 -12.10 13.81
CA PHE A 446 10.09 -13.19 14.62
C PHE A 446 11.62 -13.14 14.72
N ARG A 447 12.10 -13.51 15.90
CA ARG A 447 13.51 -13.45 16.30
C ARG A 447 13.98 -14.78 16.84
N VAL A 448 15.27 -15.04 16.65
CA VAL A 448 15.93 -16.21 17.22
C VAL A 448 17.07 -15.72 18.11
N GLY A 449 17.13 -16.24 19.34
CA GLY A 449 18.17 -15.91 20.30
C GLY A 449 18.10 -14.46 20.83
N ASN A 450 19.28 -13.90 21.15
CA ASN A 450 19.44 -12.63 21.86
C ASN A 450 19.37 -11.37 20.96
N GLN A 451 18.60 -11.40 19.88
CA GLN A 451 18.53 -10.25 18.96
C GLN A 451 17.83 -9.05 19.62
N GLN A 452 18.56 -7.95 19.79
CA GLN A 452 18.08 -6.71 20.43
C GLN A 452 17.09 -5.94 19.57
N VAL A 453 16.10 -5.30 20.21
CA VAL A 453 15.13 -4.40 19.54
C VAL A 453 15.87 -3.18 18.99
N GLY A 454 15.54 -2.77 17.76
CA GLY A 454 16.23 -1.69 17.05
C GLY A 454 17.41 -2.15 16.18
N VAL A 455 17.85 -3.40 16.28
CA VAL A 455 18.92 -3.91 15.39
C VAL A 455 18.31 -4.45 14.09
N ILE A 456 18.43 -3.68 13.01
CA ILE A 456 17.95 -4.03 11.66
C ILE A 456 19.02 -4.86 10.92
N ASP A 457 19.02 -6.19 11.12
CA ASP A 457 19.98 -7.11 10.50
C ASP A 457 19.43 -7.89 9.29
N LYS A 458 18.16 -7.66 8.93
CA LYS A 458 17.49 -8.28 7.79
C LYS A 458 16.44 -7.33 7.20
N PRO A 459 16.16 -7.38 5.87
CA PRO A 459 15.20 -6.47 5.23
C PRO A 459 13.81 -6.49 5.88
N ALA A 460 13.32 -7.67 6.29
CA ALA A 460 12.03 -7.82 6.95
C ALA A 460 11.89 -6.97 8.24
N LYS A 461 12.98 -6.56 8.91
CA LYS A 461 12.91 -5.70 10.09
C LYS A 461 12.58 -4.24 9.74
N LEU A 462 12.68 -3.82 8.49
CA LEU A 462 12.18 -2.52 8.03
C LEU A 462 10.64 -2.44 8.06
N LEU A 463 9.97 -3.59 8.02
CA LEU A 463 8.52 -3.72 8.16
C LEU A 463 8.08 -3.85 9.62
N SER A 464 9.01 -3.86 10.58
CA SER A 464 8.73 -4.01 12.02
C SER A 464 8.67 -2.65 12.70
N LEU A 465 7.45 -2.16 13.00
CA LEU A 465 7.22 -0.87 13.64
C LEU A 465 8.05 -0.74 14.92
N ARG A 466 8.09 -1.80 15.73
CA ARG A 466 8.85 -1.85 16.98
C ARG A 466 10.35 -1.62 16.77
N ASP A 467 10.91 -2.12 15.67
CA ASP A 467 12.34 -1.98 15.38
C ASP A 467 12.67 -0.60 14.79
N VAL A 468 11.89 -0.15 13.79
CA VAL A 468 12.15 1.14 13.17
C VAL A 468 11.87 2.31 14.12
N ALA A 469 10.90 2.17 15.02
CA ALA A 469 10.66 3.15 16.09
C ALA A 469 11.80 3.19 17.11
N ALA A 470 12.38 2.03 17.47
CA ALA A 470 13.53 1.97 18.35
C ALA A 470 14.79 2.61 17.72
N MET A 471 14.86 2.65 16.38
CA MET A 471 15.89 3.39 15.63
C MET A 471 15.61 4.91 15.53
N GLY A 472 14.44 5.38 15.99
CA GLY A 472 14.02 6.77 15.83
C GLY A 472 13.63 7.13 14.40
N TRP A 473 13.21 6.15 13.58
CA TRP A 473 12.80 6.36 12.19
C TRP A 473 11.29 6.52 12.01
N ILE A 474 10.55 6.61 13.11
CA ILE A 474 9.11 6.88 13.13
C ILE A 474 8.91 8.16 13.94
N PRO A 475 8.19 9.16 13.41
CA PRO A 475 7.88 10.37 14.16
C PRO A 475 6.98 10.05 15.36
N SER A 476 6.91 10.97 16.31
CA SER A 476 5.99 10.84 17.43
C SER A 476 4.56 10.76 16.90
N LEU A 477 3.81 9.73 17.32
CA LEU A 477 2.38 9.62 16.98
C LEU A 477 1.52 10.57 17.82
N PHE A 478 2.08 11.23 18.85
CA PHE A 478 1.36 12.21 19.66
C PHE A 478 1.48 13.63 19.13
N GLU A 479 2.39 13.85 18.18
CA GLU A 479 2.62 15.14 17.55
C GLU A 479 1.88 15.21 16.21
N ASP A 480 1.52 16.42 15.83
CA ASP A 480 0.96 16.66 14.50
C ASP A 480 2.12 16.70 13.49
N ASN A 481 2.07 15.83 12.48
CA ASN A 481 3.05 15.75 11.39
C ASN A 481 2.47 16.29 10.07
N ASN A 482 1.37 17.05 10.14
CA ASN A 482 0.65 17.55 8.97
C ASN A 482 1.51 18.36 8.00
N ASP A 483 2.56 19.05 8.48
CA ASP A 483 3.45 19.87 7.67
C ASP A 483 4.56 19.08 6.95
N ALA A 484 4.67 17.77 7.15
CA ALA A 484 5.69 16.94 6.50
C ALA A 484 5.64 16.99 4.96
N CYS A 485 4.46 17.26 4.39
CA CYS A 485 4.25 17.42 2.96
C CYS A 485 4.31 18.88 2.47
N LEU A 486 4.56 19.85 3.37
CA LEU A 486 4.61 21.27 2.99
C LEU A 486 5.73 21.53 1.97
N ASN A 487 6.92 20.99 2.22
CA ASN A 487 8.07 21.13 1.34
C ASN A 487 8.41 19.80 0.65
N PRO A 488 9.03 19.82 -0.55
CA PRO A 488 9.59 18.62 -1.15
C PRO A 488 10.68 18.02 -0.24
N PRO A 489 11.06 16.74 -0.43
CA PRO A 489 12.20 16.17 0.28
C PRO A 489 13.46 16.98 0.03
N GLU A 490 14.34 17.06 1.03
CA GLU A 490 15.61 17.78 0.89
C GLU A 490 16.41 17.17 -0.27
N ASN A 491 16.81 18.00 -1.25
CA ASN A 491 17.56 17.56 -2.42
C ASN A 491 19.07 17.48 -2.11
N ASP A 492 19.44 16.63 -1.16
CA ASP A 492 20.83 16.44 -0.70
C ASP A 492 21.40 15.07 -1.12
N PHE A 493 20.73 14.35 -2.03
CA PHE A 493 21.19 13.04 -2.50
C PHE A 493 22.48 13.11 -3.35
N LEU A 494 22.70 14.20 -4.10
CA LEU A 494 23.93 14.47 -4.87
C LEU A 494 25.11 14.92 -3.99
N LEU A 495 24.81 15.50 -2.82
CA LEU A 495 25.78 16.07 -1.89
C LEU A 495 26.07 15.14 -0.71
N GLY A 496 25.62 13.88 -0.80
CA GLY A 496 25.52 12.98 0.34
C GLY A 496 26.79 12.95 1.17
N ASP A 497 26.63 12.92 2.50
CA ASP A 497 27.68 12.75 3.53
C ASP A 497 29.09 12.81 2.92
N GLU A 498 29.73 14.00 2.84
CA GLU A 498 31.02 14.47 2.21
C GLU A 498 32.10 13.49 1.66
N THR A 499 31.90 12.20 1.76
CA THR A 499 32.82 11.09 1.54
C THR A 499 32.66 10.35 0.21
N LEU A 500 31.60 10.57 -0.59
CA LEU A 500 31.48 9.91 -1.90
C LEU A 500 30.85 10.84 -2.94
N ALA A 501 31.70 11.33 -3.87
CA ALA A 501 31.27 12.15 -5.00
C ALA A 501 30.26 11.40 -5.90
N PRO A 502 29.30 12.11 -6.52
CA PRO A 502 28.30 11.49 -7.38
C PRO A 502 28.93 10.89 -8.64
N THR A 503 28.52 9.66 -8.97
CA THR A 503 28.58 9.13 -10.34
C THR A 503 27.29 9.45 -11.08
N MET A 504 27.36 9.43 -12.41
CA MET A 504 26.31 9.84 -13.36
C MET A 504 24.90 9.39 -12.95
N GLY A 505 23.93 10.28 -13.18
CA GLY A 505 22.52 10.07 -12.87
C GLY A 505 21.91 8.85 -13.59
N PRO A 506 20.65 8.52 -13.27
CA PRO A 506 19.99 7.34 -13.82
C PRO A 506 19.99 7.40 -15.35
N PRO A 507 20.21 6.26 -16.03
CA PRO A 507 20.14 6.22 -17.47
C PRO A 507 18.74 6.60 -17.97
N PRO A 508 18.63 7.21 -19.17
CA PRO A 508 17.34 7.49 -19.80
C PRO A 508 16.52 6.21 -19.97
N ASP A 509 15.19 6.32 -19.83
CA ASP A 509 14.26 5.23 -20.13
C ASP A 509 14.42 4.81 -21.60
N CYS A 510 14.85 3.57 -21.80
CA CYS A 510 15.13 3.01 -23.12
C CYS A 510 13.92 2.30 -23.76
N GLY A 511 12.74 2.33 -23.14
CA GLY A 511 11.57 1.58 -23.61
C GLY A 511 11.88 0.08 -23.71
N ASP A 512 11.73 -0.50 -24.91
CA ASP A 512 12.04 -1.92 -25.19
C ASP A 512 13.56 -2.22 -25.30
N GLY A 513 14.42 -1.23 -25.14
CA GLY A 513 15.88 -1.37 -25.12
C GLY A 513 16.47 -1.58 -23.72
N TRP A 514 17.78 -1.72 -23.63
CA TRP A 514 18.54 -1.66 -22.37
C TRP A 514 19.57 -0.53 -22.45
N TRP A 515 19.86 0.08 -21.30
CA TRP A 515 20.95 1.05 -21.22
C TRP A 515 22.30 0.33 -21.29
N ASN A 516 23.15 0.73 -22.24
CA ASN A 516 24.51 0.25 -22.30
C ASN A 516 25.46 1.26 -21.66
N ALA A 517 25.91 0.94 -20.44
CA ALA A 517 26.82 1.78 -19.66
C ALA A 517 28.21 1.98 -20.28
N THR A 518 28.59 1.19 -21.29
CA THR A 518 29.88 1.35 -22.01
C THR A 518 29.78 2.37 -23.13
N THR A 519 28.60 2.51 -23.75
CA THR A 519 28.36 3.37 -24.91
C THR A 519 27.55 4.61 -24.61
N ASP A 520 27.01 4.73 -23.39
CA ASP A 520 26.25 5.88 -22.92
C ASP A 520 25.01 6.18 -23.79
N GLN A 521 24.36 5.10 -24.27
CA GLN A 521 23.18 5.15 -25.12
C GLN A 521 22.24 3.97 -24.84
N CYS A 522 20.98 4.11 -25.24
CA CYS A 522 20.03 3.01 -25.28
C CYS A 522 20.36 2.07 -26.45
N ASP A 523 20.70 0.83 -26.13
CA ASP A 523 20.85 -0.22 -27.11
C ASP A 523 19.54 -1.00 -27.21
N PHE A 524 19.11 -1.27 -28.42
CA PHE A 524 17.91 -2.05 -28.69
C PHE A 524 18.30 -3.47 -29.11
N TRP A 525 17.49 -4.46 -28.74
CA TRP A 525 17.61 -5.77 -29.36
C TRP A 525 17.17 -5.66 -30.83
N VAL A 526 18.10 -5.33 -31.72
CA VAL A 526 17.91 -5.54 -33.15
C VAL A 526 18.30 -7.00 -33.38
N PRO A 527 17.35 -7.93 -33.62
CA PRO A 527 17.74 -9.25 -34.10
C PRO A 527 18.64 -9.06 -35.32
N PRO A 528 19.73 -9.83 -35.48
CA PRO A 528 20.61 -9.70 -36.63
C PRO A 528 19.75 -9.71 -37.92
N PRO A 529 20.09 -8.88 -38.92
CA PRO A 529 19.29 -8.75 -40.13
C PRO A 529 18.98 -10.13 -40.67
N PHE A 530 17.69 -10.42 -40.79
CA PHE A 530 17.19 -11.69 -41.26
C PHE A 530 17.84 -12.00 -42.61
N ASN A 531 18.70 -13.03 -42.65
CA ASN A 531 19.29 -13.49 -43.89
C ASN A 531 18.23 -14.32 -44.65
N ALA A 532 17.42 -13.63 -45.45
CA ALA A 532 16.35 -14.24 -46.26
C ALA A 532 16.88 -15.31 -47.25
N THR A 533 18.19 -15.38 -47.47
CA THR A 533 18.83 -16.36 -48.34
C THR A 533 19.05 -17.74 -47.70
N GLU A 534 18.83 -17.89 -46.38
CA GLU A 534 19.13 -19.14 -45.65
C GLU A 534 17.90 -19.93 -45.14
N CYS A 535 16.67 -19.53 -45.46
CA CYS A 535 15.49 -20.36 -45.14
C CYS A 535 14.99 -21.17 -46.35
N PRO A 536 14.91 -22.51 -46.24
CA PRO A 536 14.20 -23.33 -47.21
C PRO A 536 12.70 -23.02 -47.12
N ASN A 537 12.10 -22.79 -48.29
CA ASN A 537 10.67 -22.63 -48.56
C ASN A 537 9.77 -23.32 -47.51
N THR A 538 9.26 -22.55 -46.54
CA THR A 538 8.08 -22.94 -45.77
C THR A 538 7.17 -21.74 -45.67
N THR A 539 6.14 -21.77 -46.51
CA THR A 539 5.02 -20.84 -46.55
C THR A 539 4.27 -20.93 -45.20
N ILE A 540 4.42 -19.93 -44.34
CA ILE A 540 3.50 -19.74 -43.22
C ILE A 540 2.34 -18.89 -43.77
N ILE A 541 1.20 -19.55 -43.97
CA ILE A 541 -0.08 -18.93 -44.27
C ILE A 541 -0.56 -18.26 -42.99
N TYR A 542 -0.74 -16.94 -43.00
CA TYR A 542 -1.45 -16.23 -41.94
C TYR A 542 -2.89 -16.74 -41.90
N LYS A 543 -3.30 -17.32 -40.78
CA LYS A 543 -4.70 -17.62 -40.49
C LYS A 543 -5.28 -16.41 -39.77
N GLU A 544 -6.01 -15.57 -40.49
CA GLU A 544 -6.84 -14.52 -39.90
C GLU A 544 -7.91 -15.16 -39.00
N CYS A 545 -8.13 -14.58 -37.82
CA CYS A 545 -9.24 -14.96 -36.95
C CYS A 545 -10.53 -14.35 -37.50
N PRO A 546 -11.59 -15.15 -37.78
CA PRO A 546 -12.83 -14.60 -38.31
C PRO A 546 -13.64 -13.90 -37.22
N SER A 547 -14.16 -12.73 -37.59
CA SER A 547 -15.20 -11.98 -36.91
C SER A 547 -16.51 -12.77 -36.88
N ALA A 548 -17.17 -12.80 -35.73
CA ALA A 548 -18.49 -13.41 -35.57
C ALA A 548 -19.57 -12.50 -36.18
N GLU A 549 -20.08 -12.88 -37.34
CA GLU A 549 -21.42 -12.51 -37.80
C GLU A 549 -22.22 -13.77 -38.17
N THR A 550 -23.50 -13.64 -37.88
CA THR A 550 -24.59 -14.62 -37.79
C THR A 550 -25.04 -15.17 -39.15
N GLU A 551 -25.88 -16.22 -39.08
CA GLU A 551 -26.74 -16.82 -40.13
C GLU A 551 -26.08 -17.99 -40.88
N ALA A 552 -26.53 -19.25 -40.78
CA ALA A 552 -27.84 -19.89 -41.02
C ALA A 552 -27.68 -20.86 -42.22
N GLU A 553 -28.35 -22.02 -42.11
CA GLU A 553 -28.56 -23.04 -43.16
C GLU A 553 -27.32 -23.83 -43.63
N SER A 554 -27.41 -25.05 -44.15
CA SER A 554 -28.29 -26.22 -44.07
C SER A 554 -27.62 -27.28 -44.98
N ASN A 555 -27.89 -28.56 -44.76
CA ASN A 555 -27.71 -29.68 -45.71
C ASN A 555 -26.26 -30.09 -46.02
N GLU A 556 -25.92 -31.30 -46.46
CA GLU A 556 -26.46 -32.67 -46.47
C GLU A 556 -25.25 -33.52 -46.93
N GLU A 557 -25.22 -34.80 -46.53
CA GLU A 557 -24.75 -35.98 -47.30
C GLU A 557 -23.37 -35.92 -48.04
N ALA A 558 -22.51 -36.95 -48.12
CA ALA A 558 -22.69 -38.40 -48.16
C ALA A 558 -21.30 -39.05 -48.38
N LEU A 559 -21.20 -40.34 -47.99
CA LEU A 559 -20.45 -41.44 -48.65
C LEU A 559 -18.90 -41.35 -48.73
N GLU A 560 -18.10 -42.42 -48.65
CA GLU A 560 -18.29 -43.88 -48.79
C GLU A 560 -17.00 -44.60 -48.27
N ASP A 561 -17.18 -45.78 -47.66
CA ASP A 561 -16.49 -47.10 -47.86
C ASP A 561 -14.95 -47.21 -47.99
N GLU A 562 -14.23 -48.30 -47.64
CA GLU A 562 -14.50 -49.72 -47.33
C GLU A 562 -13.16 -50.28 -46.76
N HIS A 563 -13.10 -51.19 -45.77
CA HIS A 563 -12.85 -52.65 -45.87
C HIS A 563 -11.75 -53.02 -44.82
N ASP A 564 -11.57 -54.21 -44.25
CA ASP A 564 -12.35 -55.40 -43.87
C ASP A 564 -11.33 -56.42 -43.26
N TRP A 565 -11.83 -57.49 -42.62
CA TRP A 565 -11.22 -58.81 -42.32
C TRP A 565 -10.89 -59.25 -40.86
N LEU A 566 -11.79 -60.14 -40.38
CA LEU A 566 -11.68 -61.40 -39.58
C LEU A 566 -11.32 -61.37 -38.08
N ALA A 567 -12.05 -61.93 -37.09
CA ALA A 567 -13.01 -63.06 -36.90
C ALA A 567 -12.42 -64.35 -36.27
N GLY A 568 -13.12 -64.88 -35.25
CA GLY A 568 -13.12 -66.30 -34.79
C GLY A 568 -12.94 -66.51 -33.27
N LEU A 569 -14.01 -66.75 -32.48
CA LEU A 569 -14.55 -68.06 -32.00
C LEU A 569 -13.65 -68.81 -30.96
N GLU A 570 -14.09 -69.56 -29.94
CA GLU A 570 -15.28 -69.69 -29.06
C GLU A 570 -14.93 -70.78 -28.00
N VAL A 571 -15.65 -70.81 -26.86
CA VAL A 571 -15.90 -71.94 -25.91
C VAL A 571 -14.79 -72.43 -24.93
N GLY A 572 -15.12 -72.38 -23.62
CA GLY A 572 -14.83 -73.51 -22.71
C GLY A 572 -14.76 -73.26 -21.19
N ILE A 573 -15.81 -73.72 -20.48
CA ILE A 573 -15.82 -74.35 -19.14
C ILE A 573 -16.23 -73.49 -17.90
N LEU A 574 -17.46 -73.79 -17.45
CA LEU A 574 -17.97 -73.66 -16.09
C LEU A 574 -17.10 -74.41 -15.06
N GLY A 575 -16.86 -73.78 -13.91
CA GLY A 575 -16.64 -74.53 -12.67
C GLY A 575 -15.67 -73.87 -11.70
N THR A 576 -16.16 -72.92 -10.88
CA THR A 576 -16.03 -72.92 -9.41
C THR A 576 -16.53 -71.60 -8.82
N CYS A 577 -17.78 -71.64 -8.37
CA CYS A 577 -18.34 -70.69 -7.44
C CYS A 577 -17.76 -70.92 -6.03
N ILE A 578 -17.63 -69.80 -5.29
CA ILE A 578 -17.61 -69.73 -3.81
C ILE A 578 -16.30 -70.17 -3.16
N LEU A 579 -15.37 -69.21 -2.91
CA LEU A 579 -14.53 -69.08 -1.69
C LEU A 579 -13.46 -67.97 -1.78
N ALA A 580 -13.80 -66.76 -2.24
CA ALA A 580 -12.84 -65.64 -2.24
C ALA A 580 -13.45 -64.27 -1.87
N GLY A 581 -14.60 -64.25 -1.19
CA GLY A 581 -15.30 -63.03 -0.79
C GLY A 581 -15.11 -62.59 0.67
N VAL A 582 -14.40 -63.36 1.52
CA VAL A 582 -14.41 -63.16 2.98
C VAL A 582 -13.04 -62.85 3.60
N VAL A 583 -11.94 -62.86 2.82
CA VAL A 583 -10.57 -62.63 3.39
C VAL A 583 -9.94 -61.30 2.95
N ILE A 584 -10.52 -60.57 1.99
CA ILE A 584 -10.01 -59.24 1.59
C ILE A 584 -10.68 -58.10 2.39
N GLY A 585 -11.78 -58.39 3.10
CA GLY A 585 -12.51 -57.42 3.94
C GLY A 585 -11.95 -57.13 5.33
N LEU A 586 -10.84 -57.78 5.75
CA LEU A 586 -10.30 -57.65 7.11
C LEU A 586 -8.81 -57.30 7.21
N CYS A 587 -8.12 -57.00 6.10
CA CYS A 587 -6.75 -56.48 6.11
C CYS A 587 -6.61 -55.02 5.61
N ALA A 588 -7.69 -54.36 5.20
CA ALA A 588 -7.69 -52.93 4.81
C ALA A 588 -8.32 -52.01 5.87
N ARG A 589 -8.31 -52.41 7.15
CA ARG A 589 -8.89 -51.66 8.27
C ARG A 589 -7.96 -51.61 9.48
N ARG A 590 -6.70 -51.24 9.24
CA ARG A 590 -5.72 -50.79 10.26
C ARG A 590 -4.49 -50.27 9.53
N HIS A 591 -4.48 -48.98 9.22
CA HIS A 591 -3.30 -48.11 9.05
C HIS A 591 -3.69 -46.88 8.22
N PHE A 592 -4.25 -45.87 8.88
CA PHE A 592 -4.02 -44.46 8.58
C PHE A 592 -4.36 -43.66 9.86
N GLY A 593 -3.56 -43.92 10.89
CA GLY A 593 -3.33 -42.95 11.95
C GLY A 593 -1.98 -42.32 11.65
N TYR A 594 -1.98 -41.09 11.13
CA TYR A 594 -0.77 -40.27 11.11
C TYR A 594 -0.58 -39.69 12.50
N GLU A 595 0.04 -40.48 13.37
CA GLU A 595 0.81 -40.00 14.52
C GLU A 595 2.25 -40.49 14.33
N THR A 596 3.03 -39.72 13.58
CA THR A 596 4.50 -39.68 13.66
C THR A 596 4.97 -38.33 13.12
N ILE A 597 4.84 -37.28 13.93
CA ILE A 597 5.85 -36.23 13.91
C ILE A 597 7.12 -36.90 14.45
N GLY A 598 8.11 -37.04 13.58
CA GLY A 598 9.42 -37.55 13.95
C GLY A 598 9.95 -36.77 15.15
N LYS A 599 10.50 -37.51 16.12
CA LYS A 599 11.39 -36.94 17.14
C LYS A 599 12.57 -36.29 16.41
N ASN A 600 12.44 -35.00 16.15
CA ASN A 600 13.54 -34.15 15.71
C ASN A 600 14.23 -33.64 17.00
N PRO A 601 15.53 -33.88 17.22
CA PRO A 601 16.22 -33.50 18.45
C PRO A 601 16.67 -32.03 18.41
N TYR A 602 15.81 -31.13 17.93
CA TYR A 602 16.03 -29.69 18.06
C TYR A 602 15.21 -29.19 19.24
N HIS A 603 15.93 -28.79 20.29
CA HIS A 603 15.39 -28.21 21.51
C HIS A 603 14.43 -27.03 21.22
N ASN A 604 13.38 -26.93 22.05
CA ASN A 604 12.43 -25.82 22.13
C ASN A 604 13.13 -24.44 22.12
N ASN A 605 12.99 -23.69 21.02
CA ASN A 605 13.41 -22.28 20.97
C ASN A 605 12.36 -21.33 21.56
N GLY A 606 11.06 -21.70 21.59
CA GLY A 606 10.00 -20.86 22.18
C GLY A 606 10.14 -20.63 23.70
N PHE A 607 10.93 -21.44 24.41
CA PHE A 607 11.20 -21.24 25.84
C PHE A 607 12.25 -20.15 26.12
N GLN A 608 13.10 -19.83 25.14
CA GLN A 608 14.13 -18.80 25.29
C GLN A 608 13.49 -17.40 25.33
N GLU A 609 12.50 -17.10 24.48
CA GLU A 609 11.83 -15.79 24.48
C GLU A 609 11.13 -15.48 25.82
N TYR A 610 10.58 -16.50 26.50
CA TYR A 610 10.01 -16.37 27.85
C TYR A 610 11.06 -16.01 28.91
N GLN A 611 12.25 -16.61 28.86
CA GLN A 611 13.34 -16.25 29.78
C GLN A 611 13.91 -14.86 29.49
N HIS A 612 13.88 -14.41 28.24
CA HIS A 612 14.37 -13.08 27.86
C HIS A 612 13.40 -11.97 28.24
N HIS A 613 12.09 -12.20 28.17
CA HIS A 613 11.15 -11.22 28.72
C HIS A 613 11.50 -10.89 30.15
N ALA A 614 11.77 -11.86 31.02
CA ALA A 614 12.16 -11.62 32.41
C ALA A 614 13.43 -10.75 32.58
N ASN A 615 14.38 -10.80 31.63
CA ASN A 615 15.67 -10.10 31.72
C ASN A 615 15.68 -8.70 31.05
N GLU A 616 14.83 -8.46 30.05
CA GLU A 616 14.71 -7.15 29.37
C GLU A 616 14.10 -6.05 30.28
N TYR A 617 13.52 -6.44 31.42
CA TYR A 617 12.90 -5.52 32.39
C TYR A 617 13.92 -4.70 33.22
N GLY A 618 15.23 -4.99 33.15
CA GLY A 618 16.25 -4.24 33.89
C GLY A 618 16.90 -3.07 33.14
N ALA A 619 16.82 -3.04 31.80
CA ALA A 619 17.68 -2.16 30.99
C ALA A 619 16.95 -0.96 30.33
N LEU A 620 15.62 -1.00 30.23
CA LEU A 620 14.83 0.05 29.55
C LEU A 620 14.46 1.24 30.46
N ASP A 621 14.55 1.11 31.78
CA ASP A 621 14.33 2.22 32.72
C ASP A 621 15.61 3.07 32.95
N SER A 622 16.79 2.62 32.50
CA SER A 622 18.05 3.34 32.75
C SER A 622 18.51 4.27 31.62
N HIS A 623 17.86 4.28 30.45
CA HIS A 623 18.30 5.10 29.30
C HIS A 623 17.49 6.39 29.06
N ASN A 624 16.40 6.63 29.78
CA ASN A 624 15.60 7.87 29.65
C ASN A 624 15.95 8.96 30.69
N ALA A 625 17.07 8.86 31.40
CA ALA A 625 17.47 9.81 32.45
C ALA A 625 18.78 10.58 32.17
N ALA A 626 19.37 10.49 30.96
CA ALA A 626 20.62 11.17 30.63
C ALA A 626 20.49 12.11 29.42
N GLY A 627 19.96 13.31 29.68
CA GLY A 627 20.40 14.60 29.13
C GLY A 627 20.56 14.78 27.62
N GLN A 628 19.51 15.27 26.95
CA GLN A 628 19.70 16.22 25.85
C GLN A 628 19.93 17.62 26.44
N LYS A 629 21.18 18.09 26.38
CA LYS A 629 21.50 19.52 26.53
C LYS A 629 21.13 20.22 25.22
N PRO A 630 20.46 21.39 25.25
CA PRO A 630 20.20 22.16 24.05
C PRO A 630 21.52 22.70 23.49
N LEU A 631 21.71 22.54 22.17
CA LEU A 631 22.74 23.21 21.40
C LEU A 631 22.44 24.72 21.41
N ASN A 632 23.34 25.49 22.00
CA ASN A 632 23.29 26.95 21.99
C ASN A 632 23.39 27.48 20.55
N ALA A 633 22.43 28.32 20.17
CA ALA A 633 22.47 29.13 18.96
C ALA A 633 23.67 30.11 18.96
N PRO A 634 24.28 30.41 17.79
CA PRO A 634 25.30 31.43 17.70
C PRO A 634 24.70 32.82 17.89
N LYS A 635 25.26 33.59 18.84
CA LYS A 635 24.94 35.01 19.07
C LYS A 635 25.40 35.84 17.86
N ALA A 636 24.47 36.64 17.32
CA ALA A 636 24.77 37.73 16.40
C ALA A 636 25.60 38.85 17.10
N PRO A 637 26.47 39.58 16.38
CA PRO A 637 27.26 40.67 16.95
C PRO A 637 26.40 41.92 17.17
N LEU A 638 26.49 42.47 18.39
CA LEU A 638 25.98 43.80 18.72
C LEU A 638 26.74 44.87 17.93
N LYS A 639 25.99 45.78 17.29
CA LYS A 639 26.50 47.07 16.82
C LYS A 639 26.66 47.99 18.02
N ASP A 640 27.87 48.50 18.21
CA ASP A 640 28.14 49.63 19.08
C ASP A 640 27.51 50.91 18.49
N GLN A 641 26.80 51.64 19.34
CA GLN A 641 26.45 53.04 19.14
C GLN A 641 27.56 53.88 19.78
N ASP A 642 28.25 54.66 18.94
CA ASP A 642 28.68 56.04 19.19
C ASP A 642 28.52 56.82 17.88
#